data_AF-A0A6P6NHG8-F1
#
_entry.id   AF-A0A6P6NHG8-F1
#
_cell.length_a   1.000
_cell.length_b   1.000
_cell.length_c   1.000
_cell.angle_alpha   90.00
_cell.angle_beta   90.00
_cell.angle_gamma   90.00
#
_symmetry.space_group_name_H-M   'P 1'
#
loop_
_entity.id
_entity.type
_entity.pdbx_description
1 polymer ?
#
loop_
_entity_poly.entity_id
_entity_poly.type
_entity_poly.pdbx_seq_one_letter_code
_entity_poly.pdbx_strand_id
1 'polypeptide(L)'
;MRFLISLCASQLLLINVAFGNDPCYNYESLDRPWRATEETGLYVCDEYFSWNGWYRLFYNGMDIRMPEHCVNAGSCNTDYSLWLNGSHPQIEDGEVIMEVCASTLYDCCSFESTPIRVKACPGDYYVYELVNQQYECSGYCTDISTISLTTSTSSPSTISGSSLSMSAIDIDYDPCFNYNILDDYWRSTLNYWYQSGYMSGHDDTRVEWHGWYRLFINGSSAQMPEWCFSHMSCGGFSSLWLGDPHPQPEDGVVTREVYSSVNDQCSYYRSDPIQVKACQGNYYVYKLKSPKPSIPLPVYCAVPFNTPNTDPCYDYNSVDEPWRATDYNYITNICDYNVNWNGWYRLFYNGQSVQMPDSCVGSGMCGTDKPLWLDGPHPQLEDGVITRQVCISTLNDCCDYKSHPIRVKACPGDYYVYEFVRPQLCSSYCADVSSLSSSTSTTPPTTTVAVILPESITPSVTDTALHFDPCNSYTALDEPWRATDNRYTFNLMCDAYVSWVGWYRLFIYGQSVQMPDTCVDRLSCGTHAPLWLNGPHPRIEDGVVTRDVCGHWWNNCCGFQSNPIRVKACPGNYYVYEFVRPNFCYGTYCADVRNNSISIPTFTPETTLAEAFRTDPCYNYRALDDPWRATDSHYSYNCDASVNWDGWYRLFIAGQDARMPETCVNQFSCGTIAPLWLNGQHPRVEDGVVTRHVCGHWNNDCCNYEFNPMKVKACPGNYYVYEFINPVFCYVAYCAELTNITSIDVTPHTTPTGNLMFSVL
;
A
#
# COMPACT_ATOMS: atom_id res chain seq x y z
N MET A 1 17.76 46.27 37.76
CA MET A 1 18.24 45.50 36.58
C MET A 1 17.63 44.10 36.49
N ARG A 2 17.64 43.25 37.54
CA ARG A 2 17.06 41.89 37.46
C ARG A 2 15.53 41.84 37.22
N PHE A 3 14.78 42.83 37.69
CA PHE A 3 13.33 42.94 37.41
C PHE A 3 12.98 43.38 35.97
N LEU A 4 13.86 44.13 35.30
CA LEU A 4 13.65 44.58 33.91
C LEU A 4 13.99 43.47 32.90
N ILE A 5 14.93 42.58 33.24
CA ILE A 5 15.29 41.42 32.41
C ILE A 5 14.18 40.36 32.42
N SER A 6 13.49 40.18 33.56
CA SER A 6 12.38 39.23 33.69
C SER A 6 11.13 39.65 32.89
N LEU A 7 10.81 40.95 32.83
CA LEU A 7 9.72 41.47 31.98
C LEU A 7 10.06 41.34 30.48
N CYS A 8 11.32 41.57 30.11
CA CYS A 8 11.75 41.49 28.72
C CYS A 8 11.74 40.03 28.21
N ALA A 9 12.13 39.06 29.05
CA ALA A 9 12.06 37.64 28.72
C ALA A 9 10.62 37.10 28.62
N SER A 10 9.69 37.61 29.44
CA SER A 10 8.27 37.23 29.38
C SER A 10 7.53 37.92 28.22
N GLN A 11 7.92 39.14 27.84
CA GLN A 11 7.46 39.77 26.59
C GLN A 11 8.04 39.08 25.34
N LEU A 12 9.31 38.67 25.33
CA LEU A 12 9.86 37.87 24.21
C LEU A 12 9.18 36.49 24.09
N LEU A 13 8.83 35.85 25.20
CA LEU A 13 8.08 34.58 25.17
C LEU A 13 6.65 34.77 24.62
N LEU A 14 5.96 35.84 25.04
CA LEU A 14 4.62 36.19 24.53
C LEU A 14 4.64 36.58 23.05
N ILE A 15 5.70 37.25 22.59
CA ILE A 15 5.91 37.62 21.19
C ILE A 15 6.17 36.36 20.34
N ASN A 16 6.99 35.41 20.81
CA ASN A 16 7.24 34.14 20.09
C ASN A 16 6.00 33.23 20.04
N VAL A 17 5.14 33.25 21.06
CA VAL A 17 3.85 32.51 21.04
C VAL A 17 2.82 33.19 20.14
N ALA A 18 2.82 34.53 20.06
CA ALA A 18 1.94 35.28 19.15
C ALA A 18 2.33 35.11 17.67
N PHE A 19 3.62 35.03 17.35
CA PHE A 19 4.09 34.78 15.98
C PHE A 19 3.91 33.33 15.52
N GLY A 20 3.92 32.35 16.43
CA GLY A 20 3.71 30.93 16.09
C GLY A 20 2.27 30.57 15.69
N ASN A 21 1.29 31.40 16.08
CA ASN A 21 -0.14 31.16 15.81
C ASN A 21 -0.76 32.17 14.83
N ASP A 22 -0.01 33.19 14.38
CA ASP A 22 -0.53 34.10 13.35
C ASP A 22 -0.48 33.37 11.99
N PRO A 23 -1.62 33.21 11.29
CA PRO A 23 -1.66 32.51 10.02
C PRO A 23 -0.84 33.19 8.92
N CYS A 24 -0.44 34.45 9.09
CA CYS A 24 0.51 35.09 8.18
C CYS A 24 1.91 34.51 8.25
N TYR A 25 2.27 33.80 9.32
CA TYR A 25 3.59 33.17 9.50
C TYR A 25 3.52 31.65 9.71
N ASN A 26 2.34 31.12 9.98
CA ASN A 26 2.08 29.70 10.13
C ASN A 26 1.02 29.25 9.10
N TYR A 27 1.49 28.94 7.89
CA TYR A 27 0.68 28.50 6.78
C TYR A 27 1.39 27.40 5.97
N GLU A 28 0.61 26.61 5.24
CA GLU A 28 1.09 25.68 4.23
C GLU A 28 1.22 26.40 2.88
N SER A 29 2.33 26.19 2.17
CA SER A 29 2.53 26.75 0.82
C SER A 29 1.87 25.84 -0.21
N LEU A 30 0.94 26.40 -0.98
CA LEU A 30 0.20 25.69 -2.02
C LEU A 30 0.59 26.22 -3.41
N ASP A 31 1.70 25.72 -3.96
CA ASP A 31 2.13 26.04 -5.33
C ASP A 31 1.52 25.06 -6.32
N ARG A 32 0.41 25.46 -6.93
CA ARG A 32 -0.39 24.60 -7.81
C ARG A 32 -0.85 25.36 -9.04
N PRO A 33 0.05 25.63 -10.02
CA PRO A 33 -0.26 26.36 -11.24
C PRO A 33 -1.45 25.81 -12.03
N TRP A 34 -1.69 24.50 -11.96
CA TRP A 34 -2.84 23.83 -12.59
C TRP A 34 -4.21 24.24 -12.00
N ARG A 35 -4.24 25.09 -10.96
CA ARG A 35 -5.46 25.74 -10.42
C ARG A 35 -5.71 27.12 -11.02
N ALA A 36 -4.91 27.56 -11.98
CA ALA A 36 -5.10 28.87 -12.58
C ALA A 36 -6.43 28.96 -13.33
N THR A 37 -7.01 30.16 -13.38
CA THR A 37 -8.29 30.42 -14.05
C THR A 37 -8.29 30.13 -15.56
N GLU A 38 -7.11 29.98 -16.19
CA GLU A 38 -6.96 29.63 -17.60
C GLU A 38 -6.81 28.12 -17.87
N GLU A 39 -6.67 27.31 -16.80
CA GLU A 39 -6.45 25.86 -16.90
C GLU A 39 -7.79 25.10 -16.98
N THR A 40 -7.89 24.12 -17.87
CA THR A 40 -9.14 23.37 -18.13
C THR A 40 -8.88 21.92 -18.53
N GLY A 41 -9.85 21.04 -18.29
CA GLY A 41 -9.92 19.71 -18.90
C GLY A 41 -9.30 18.53 -18.13
N LEU A 42 -8.78 18.74 -16.91
CA LEU A 42 -8.17 17.65 -16.12
C LEU A 42 -9.07 17.03 -15.03
N TYR A 43 -10.14 17.71 -14.59
CA TYR A 43 -11.06 17.20 -13.54
C TYR A 43 -10.36 16.86 -12.21
N VAL A 44 -9.48 17.74 -11.74
CA VAL A 44 -8.72 17.61 -10.48
C VAL A 44 -9.49 18.29 -9.35
N CYS A 45 -10.34 17.53 -8.67
CA CYS A 45 -11.35 18.03 -7.75
C CYS A 45 -10.85 18.23 -6.30
N ASP A 46 -11.38 19.24 -5.60
CA ASP A 46 -10.97 19.58 -4.23
C ASP A 46 -11.48 18.63 -3.15
N GLU A 47 -12.48 17.81 -3.48
CA GLU A 47 -13.08 16.81 -2.60
C GLU A 47 -12.09 15.74 -2.11
N TYR A 48 -11.00 15.54 -2.87
CA TYR A 48 -9.94 14.56 -2.59
C TYR A 48 -8.81 15.11 -1.71
N PHE A 49 -8.83 16.40 -1.36
CA PHE A 49 -7.82 17.00 -0.51
C PHE A 49 -8.31 17.15 0.92
N SER A 50 -7.37 16.97 1.85
CA SER A 50 -7.58 17.31 3.26
C SER A 50 -7.19 18.76 3.48
N TRP A 51 -8.17 19.60 3.81
CA TRP A 51 -7.96 21.01 4.12
C TRP A 51 -7.87 21.20 5.63
N ASN A 52 -6.67 21.52 6.13
CA ASN A 52 -6.37 21.71 7.54
C ASN A 52 -5.45 22.91 7.73
N GLY A 53 -5.93 23.94 8.41
CA GLY A 53 -5.16 25.15 8.69
C GLY A 53 -5.14 26.14 7.53
N TRP A 54 -4.14 27.03 7.55
CA TRP A 54 -4.05 28.17 6.65
C TRP A 54 -3.14 27.89 5.47
N TYR A 55 -3.53 28.36 4.29
CA TYR A 55 -2.83 28.17 3.03
C TYR A 55 -2.42 29.51 2.43
N ARG A 56 -1.20 29.57 1.89
CA ARG A 56 -0.78 30.64 0.99
C ARG A 56 -0.66 30.08 -0.42
N LEU A 57 -1.30 30.75 -1.38
CA LEU A 57 -1.39 30.26 -2.75
C LEU A 57 -0.20 30.78 -3.57
N PHE A 58 0.38 29.90 -4.39
CA PHE A 58 1.48 30.23 -5.27
C PHE A 58 1.25 29.73 -6.70
N TYR A 59 1.88 30.42 -7.65
CA TYR A 59 2.01 30.01 -9.04
C TYR A 59 3.49 30.06 -9.43
N ASN A 60 4.13 28.89 -9.51
CA ASN A 60 5.57 28.76 -9.77
C ASN A 60 6.42 29.62 -8.82
N GLY A 61 6.10 29.57 -7.54
CA GLY A 61 6.74 30.33 -6.46
C GLY A 61 6.37 31.81 -6.38
N MET A 62 5.53 32.33 -7.27
CA MET A 62 5.02 33.71 -7.21
C MET A 62 3.72 33.77 -6.41
N ASP A 63 3.54 34.82 -5.62
CA ASP A 63 2.28 35.09 -4.93
C ASP A 63 1.12 35.21 -5.91
N ILE A 64 0.05 34.49 -5.63
CA ILE A 64 -1.21 34.55 -6.36
C ILE A 64 -2.35 34.57 -5.35
N ARG A 65 -3.51 35.07 -5.77
CA ARG A 65 -4.72 35.14 -4.95
C ARG A 65 -5.89 34.49 -5.66
N MET A 66 -6.94 34.16 -4.90
CA MET A 66 -8.20 33.74 -5.50
C MET A 66 -8.81 34.88 -6.34
N PRO A 67 -9.63 34.57 -7.36
CA PRO A 67 -10.35 35.59 -8.12
C PRO A 67 -11.47 36.22 -7.27
N GLU A 68 -11.65 37.54 -7.42
CA GLU A 68 -12.73 38.35 -6.80
C GLU A 68 -13.96 38.49 -7.73
N HIS A 69 -13.92 37.83 -8.89
CA HIS A 69 -14.91 37.92 -9.95
C HIS A 69 -15.22 36.54 -10.50
N CYS A 70 -16.37 36.43 -11.16
CA CYS A 70 -16.85 35.18 -11.74
C CYS A 70 -15.80 34.53 -12.65
N VAL A 71 -15.54 33.25 -12.37
CA VAL A 71 -14.74 32.35 -13.20
C VAL A 71 -15.69 31.44 -13.97
N ASN A 72 -15.42 31.15 -15.24
CA ASN A 72 -16.27 30.23 -16.01
C ASN A 72 -16.24 28.81 -15.42
N ALA A 73 -17.35 28.09 -15.42
CA ALA A 73 -17.35 26.66 -15.09
C ALA A 73 -16.41 25.86 -16.01
N GLY A 74 -15.82 24.78 -15.51
CA GLY A 74 -14.79 24.02 -16.21
C GLY A 74 -13.36 24.59 -16.07
N SER A 75 -13.19 25.74 -15.42
CA SER A 75 -11.88 26.37 -15.20
C SER A 75 -11.19 25.82 -13.95
N CYS A 76 -9.91 26.17 -13.79
CA CYS A 76 -9.01 25.65 -12.76
C CYS A 76 -9.05 24.12 -12.63
N ASN A 77 -9.24 23.45 -13.78
CA ASN A 77 -9.34 21.99 -13.91
C ASN A 77 -10.46 21.33 -13.11
N THR A 78 -11.56 22.03 -12.80
CA THR A 78 -12.70 21.49 -12.04
C THR A 78 -14.02 21.72 -12.77
N ASP A 79 -15.08 20.98 -12.41
CA ASP A 79 -16.42 21.25 -12.95
C ASP A 79 -16.98 22.55 -12.40
N TYR A 80 -16.91 22.72 -11.07
CA TYR A 80 -17.34 23.93 -10.39
C TYR A 80 -16.15 24.77 -9.93
N SER A 81 -15.92 25.86 -10.65
CA SER A 81 -14.87 26.83 -10.34
C SER A 81 -15.27 27.70 -9.15
N LEU A 82 -14.50 27.63 -8.07
CA LEU A 82 -14.75 28.39 -6.83
C LEU A 82 -13.97 29.71 -6.82
N TRP A 83 -14.65 30.80 -6.47
CA TRP A 83 -14.10 32.17 -6.44
C TRP A 83 -14.70 32.98 -5.28
N LEU A 84 -14.05 34.08 -4.87
CA LEU A 84 -14.49 34.90 -3.74
C LEU A 84 -15.61 35.86 -4.12
N ASN A 85 -16.74 35.80 -3.41
CA ASN A 85 -17.86 36.72 -3.61
C ASN A 85 -17.62 38.06 -2.90
N GLY A 86 -16.62 38.82 -3.36
CA GLY A 86 -16.24 40.10 -2.77
C GLY A 86 -14.76 40.43 -2.96
N SER A 87 -14.39 41.66 -2.60
CA SER A 87 -12.99 42.09 -2.59
C SER A 87 -12.24 41.49 -1.40
N HIS A 88 -10.96 41.16 -1.58
CA HIS A 88 -10.12 40.71 -0.47
C HIS A 88 -10.04 41.76 0.67
N PRO A 89 -9.87 41.31 1.93
CA PRO A 89 -9.72 42.21 3.07
C PRO A 89 -8.45 43.06 2.98
N GLN A 90 -8.44 44.18 3.69
CA GLN A 90 -7.23 44.97 3.95
C GLN A 90 -6.54 44.47 5.24
N ILE A 91 -5.27 44.83 5.45
CA ILE A 91 -4.51 44.42 6.65
C ILE A 91 -5.23 44.85 7.95
N GLU A 92 -5.93 45.99 7.92
CA GLU A 92 -6.67 46.52 9.07
C GLU A 92 -7.95 45.77 9.41
N ASP A 93 -8.52 45.02 8.44
CA ASP A 93 -9.74 44.23 8.64
C ASP A 93 -9.47 42.97 9.47
N GLY A 94 -8.21 42.54 9.56
CA GLY A 94 -7.82 41.33 10.27
C GLY A 94 -8.31 40.07 9.56
N GLU A 95 -8.82 39.12 10.34
CA GLU A 95 -9.37 37.85 9.83
C GLU A 95 -10.85 38.04 9.47
N VAL A 96 -11.20 37.79 8.21
CA VAL A 96 -12.53 38.03 7.65
C VAL A 96 -13.12 36.73 7.11
N ILE A 97 -14.40 36.47 7.42
CA ILE A 97 -15.17 35.39 6.80
C ILE A 97 -15.71 35.90 5.47
N MET A 98 -15.38 35.21 4.39
CA MET A 98 -15.75 35.58 3.02
C MET A 98 -16.61 34.48 2.39
N GLU A 99 -17.68 34.89 1.70
CA GLU A 99 -18.48 33.98 0.90
C GLU A 99 -17.71 33.53 -0.35
N VAL A 100 -17.94 32.28 -0.72
CA VAL A 100 -17.35 31.67 -1.92
C VAL A 100 -18.50 31.26 -2.85
N CYS A 101 -18.38 31.62 -4.12
CA CYS A 101 -19.34 31.27 -5.15
C CYS A 101 -18.81 30.12 -5.99
N ALA A 102 -19.70 29.18 -6.33
CA ALA A 102 -19.44 28.12 -7.28
C ALA A 102 -20.08 28.46 -8.64
N SER A 103 -19.26 28.55 -9.67
CA SER A 103 -19.73 28.78 -11.03
C SER A 103 -20.21 27.48 -11.68
N THR A 104 -21.36 27.55 -12.35
CA THR A 104 -21.93 26.48 -13.18
C THR A 104 -21.98 26.92 -14.65
N LEU A 105 -22.34 26.01 -15.56
CA LEU A 105 -22.51 26.32 -16.99
C LEU A 105 -23.54 27.43 -17.26
N TYR A 106 -24.46 27.71 -16.32
CA TYR A 106 -25.58 28.63 -16.53
C TYR A 106 -25.53 29.89 -15.66
N ASP A 107 -24.76 29.87 -14.57
CA ASP A 107 -24.75 30.94 -13.61
C ASP A 107 -23.43 30.98 -12.82
N CYS A 108 -22.97 32.19 -12.51
CA CYS A 108 -21.70 32.49 -11.86
C CYS A 108 -21.71 32.23 -10.35
N CYS A 109 -22.89 32.20 -9.73
CA CYS A 109 -23.04 31.89 -8.32
C CYS A 109 -24.35 31.14 -8.10
N SER A 110 -24.39 29.89 -8.56
CA SER A 110 -25.61 29.08 -8.46
C SER A 110 -25.91 28.61 -7.04
N PHE A 111 -24.88 28.48 -6.19
CA PHE A 111 -24.98 28.01 -4.82
C PHE A 111 -24.03 28.80 -3.90
N GLU A 112 -24.51 29.15 -2.71
CA GLU A 112 -23.68 29.68 -1.64
C GLU A 112 -22.91 28.52 -1.01
N SER A 113 -21.59 28.47 -1.26
CA SER A 113 -20.71 27.46 -0.69
C SER A 113 -20.35 27.80 0.77
N THR A 114 -19.69 26.87 1.47
CA THR A 114 -19.26 27.11 2.85
C THR A 114 -18.29 28.29 2.86
N PRO A 115 -18.58 29.39 3.60
CA PRO A 115 -17.68 30.53 3.67
C PRO A 115 -16.31 30.12 4.21
N ILE A 116 -15.26 30.81 3.75
CA ILE A 116 -13.89 30.58 4.17
C ILE A 116 -13.35 31.75 4.99
N ARG A 117 -12.27 31.54 5.73
CA ARG A 117 -11.57 32.63 6.43
C ARG A 117 -10.41 33.12 5.60
N VAL A 118 -10.28 34.44 5.46
CA VAL A 118 -9.25 35.10 4.67
C VAL A 118 -8.60 36.19 5.52
N LYS A 119 -7.27 36.27 5.48
CA LYS A 119 -6.51 37.33 6.16
C LYS A 119 -5.49 37.94 5.21
N ALA A 120 -5.44 39.27 5.17
CA ALA A 120 -4.40 40.01 4.48
C ALA A 120 -3.15 40.13 5.37
N CYS A 121 -1.98 39.87 4.79
CA CYS A 121 -0.73 39.77 5.53
C CYS A 121 0.28 40.86 5.16
N PRO A 122 1.19 41.23 6.10
CA PRO A 122 2.28 42.14 5.79
C PRO A 122 3.18 41.55 4.70
N GLY A 123 3.31 42.25 3.57
CA GLY A 123 4.04 41.74 2.40
C GLY A 123 3.17 41.55 1.15
N ASP A 124 1.93 42.03 1.16
CA ASP A 124 1.01 42.03 0.01
C ASP A 124 0.63 40.62 -0.48
N TYR A 125 0.33 39.74 0.48
CA TYR A 125 -0.21 38.41 0.21
C TYR A 125 -1.38 38.10 1.14
N TYR A 126 -2.13 37.07 0.77
CA TYR A 126 -3.29 36.59 1.51
C TYR A 126 -3.08 35.16 1.96
N VAL A 127 -3.65 34.82 3.11
CA VAL A 127 -3.77 33.45 3.59
C VAL A 127 -5.23 33.07 3.70
N TYR A 128 -5.53 31.82 3.40
CA TYR A 128 -6.87 31.27 3.28
C TYR A 128 -7.00 30.03 4.15
N GLU A 129 -8.00 29.99 5.02
CA GLU A 129 -8.41 28.74 5.65
C GLU A 129 -9.48 28.11 4.77
N LEU A 130 -9.03 27.29 3.83
CA LEU A 130 -9.87 26.60 2.86
C LEU A 130 -10.57 25.42 3.54
N VAL A 131 -11.77 25.07 3.06
CA VAL A 131 -12.56 23.94 3.56
C VAL A 131 -13.01 23.05 2.41
N ASN A 132 -13.29 21.78 2.71
CA ASN A 132 -13.88 20.89 1.72
C ASN A 132 -15.33 21.31 1.44
N GLN A 133 -15.64 21.57 0.17
CA GLN A 133 -16.98 22.00 -0.25
C GLN A 133 -17.83 20.79 -0.60
N GLN A 134 -19.13 20.83 -0.30
CA GLN A 134 -20.04 19.69 -0.49
C GLN A 134 -20.48 19.46 -1.96
N TYR A 135 -19.76 20.01 -2.93
CA TYR A 135 -20.10 19.90 -4.35
C TYR A 135 -19.16 18.94 -5.06
N GLU A 136 -19.76 18.05 -5.86
CA GLU A 136 -19.09 17.09 -6.73
C GLU A 136 -18.12 17.83 -7.67
N CYS A 137 -16.85 17.47 -7.70
CA CYS A 137 -15.81 18.12 -8.50
C CYS A 137 -15.76 19.67 -8.51
N SER A 138 -15.70 20.29 -7.32
CA SER A 138 -15.40 21.73 -7.18
C SER A 138 -13.93 22.02 -6.91
N GLY A 139 -13.43 23.23 -7.20
CA GLY A 139 -12.08 23.61 -6.78
C GLY A 139 -11.80 25.12 -6.69
N TYR A 140 -10.98 25.50 -5.70
CA TYR A 140 -10.54 26.88 -5.47
C TYR A 140 -9.59 27.33 -6.58
N CYS A 141 -10.07 28.23 -7.43
CA CYS A 141 -9.29 28.78 -8.51
C CYS A 141 -8.27 29.82 -8.01
N THR A 142 -7.20 30.00 -8.77
CA THR A 142 -6.19 31.05 -8.57
C THR A 142 -6.17 31.98 -9.77
N ASP A 143 -6.19 33.29 -9.54
CA ASP A 143 -6.36 34.28 -10.59
C ASP A 143 -5.02 34.64 -11.26
N ILE A 144 -4.79 34.05 -12.44
CA ILE A 144 -3.56 34.28 -13.20
C ILE A 144 -3.35 35.75 -13.58
N SER A 145 -4.43 36.53 -13.70
CA SER A 145 -4.35 37.95 -14.07
C SER A 145 -3.67 38.81 -13.00
N THR A 146 -3.57 38.29 -11.77
CA THR A 146 -2.91 38.96 -10.64
C THR A 146 -1.39 38.80 -10.66
N ILE A 147 -0.88 37.84 -11.45
CA ILE A 147 0.55 37.71 -11.67
C ILE A 147 1.01 38.83 -12.59
N SER A 148 1.81 39.73 -12.05
CA SER A 148 2.55 40.67 -12.88
C SER A 148 3.58 39.88 -13.69
N LEU A 149 3.31 39.63 -14.98
CA LEU A 149 4.28 39.09 -15.94
C LEU A 149 5.40 40.13 -16.18
N THR A 150 6.20 40.43 -15.17
CA THR A 150 7.55 40.93 -15.41
C THR A 150 8.35 39.74 -15.88
N THR A 151 8.53 39.65 -17.20
CA THR A 151 9.59 38.86 -17.83
C THR A 151 10.93 39.36 -17.32
N SER A 152 11.33 38.92 -16.13
CA SER A 152 12.70 39.02 -15.67
C SER A 152 13.51 37.96 -16.41
N THR A 153 13.96 38.31 -17.61
CA THR A 153 15.20 37.76 -18.16
C THR A 153 16.37 38.27 -17.31
N SER A 154 16.44 37.85 -16.05
CA SER A 154 17.66 37.93 -15.27
C SER A 154 18.33 36.56 -15.34
N SER A 155 19.36 36.49 -16.18
CA SER A 155 20.41 35.48 -16.06
C SER A 155 20.84 35.38 -14.58
N PRO A 156 21.15 34.18 -14.04
CA PRO A 156 21.59 34.08 -12.66
C PRO A 156 22.91 34.85 -12.49
N SER A 157 22.87 35.96 -11.76
CA SER A 157 24.07 36.65 -11.31
C SER A 157 24.69 35.86 -10.16
N THR A 158 25.89 35.35 -10.43
CA THR A 158 26.79 34.74 -9.44
C THR A 158 27.19 35.78 -8.40
N ILE A 159 26.58 35.70 -7.21
CA ILE A 159 27.12 36.36 -6.02
C ILE A 159 28.10 35.37 -5.37
N SER A 160 29.37 35.74 -5.44
CA SER A 160 30.48 35.09 -4.76
C SER A 160 30.28 35.23 -3.23
N GLY A 161 29.76 34.17 -2.63
CA GLY A 161 29.82 33.90 -1.19
C GLY A 161 31.04 33.02 -0.93
N SER A 162 31.97 33.55 -0.13
CA SER A 162 33.26 32.97 0.22
C SER A 162 33.20 31.51 0.68
N SER A 163 33.99 30.68 0.01
CA SER A 163 34.31 29.32 0.42
C SER A 163 35.00 29.30 1.79
N LEU A 164 34.34 28.77 2.81
CA LEU A 164 35.04 28.11 3.90
C LEU A 164 35.32 26.69 3.44
N SER A 165 36.58 26.44 3.10
CA SER A 165 37.10 25.12 2.84
C SER A 165 37.01 24.29 4.13
N MET A 166 36.10 23.31 4.15
CA MET A 166 36.32 22.09 4.91
C MET A 166 36.75 21.02 3.91
N SER A 167 38.05 20.97 3.69
CA SER A 167 38.72 19.77 3.20
C SER A 167 38.60 18.68 4.28
N ALA A 168 37.61 17.81 4.13
CA ALA A 168 37.70 16.43 4.60
C ALA A 168 37.25 15.58 3.42
N ILE A 169 38.20 14.81 2.88
CA ILE A 169 37.94 13.83 1.85
C ILE A 169 37.07 12.75 2.51
N ASP A 170 35.79 12.70 2.19
CA ASP A 170 34.93 11.58 2.61
C ASP A 170 35.04 10.49 1.55
N ILE A 171 36.08 9.67 1.69
CA ILE A 171 36.28 8.45 0.90
C ILE A 171 35.35 7.36 1.46
N ASP A 172 34.04 7.59 1.55
CA ASP A 172 33.06 6.52 1.86
C ASP A 172 31.57 6.86 1.64
N TYR A 173 31.21 7.94 0.93
CA TYR A 173 29.79 8.22 0.66
C TYR A 173 29.31 7.44 -0.57
N ASP A 174 29.03 6.15 -0.40
CA ASP A 174 28.32 5.36 -1.41
C ASP A 174 26.80 5.36 -1.12
N PRO A 175 25.96 5.95 -2.00
CA PRO A 175 24.51 5.95 -1.81
C PRO A 175 23.87 4.56 -1.84
N CYS A 176 24.59 3.51 -2.23
CA CYS A 176 24.15 2.11 -2.09
C CYS A 176 24.16 1.62 -0.64
N PHE A 177 24.88 2.29 0.28
CA PHE A 177 24.89 1.95 1.70
C PHE A 177 24.29 3.04 2.59
N ASN A 178 24.09 4.25 2.03
CA ASN A 178 23.52 5.38 2.74
C ASN A 178 22.36 6.00 1.95
N TYR A 179 21.16 5.48 2.21
CA TYR A 179 19.91 5.89 1.58
C TYR A 179 18.76 5.89 2.61
N ASN A 180 17.73 6.68 2.32
CA ASN A 180 16.43 6.63 2.98
C ASN A 180 15.57 5.52 2.37
N ILE A 181 14.73 4.89 3.19
CA ILE A 181 13.75 3.90 2.72
C ILE A 181 12.45 4.63 2.39
N LEU A 182 11.87 4.27 1.26
CA LEU A 182 10.57 4.75 0.84
C LEU A 182 9.72 3.53 0.46
N ASP A 183 8.79 3.18 1.34
CA ASP A 183 7.96 1.96 1.30
C ASP A 183 6.48 2.30 1.40
N ASP A 184 6.02 3.07 0.43
CA ASP A 184 4.64 3.55 0.36
C ASP A 184 3.84 2.69 -0.62
N TYR A 185 2.92 1.86 -0.11
CA TYR A 185 2.11 0.96 -0.96
C TYR A 185 1.39 1.69 -2.11
N TRP A 186 0.98 2.94 -1.87
CA TRP A 186 0.24 3.77 -2.82
C TRP A 186 1.07 4.16 -4.04
N ARG A 187 2.41 4.06 -3.99
CA ARG A 187 3.30 4.28 -5.14
C ARG A 187 3.35 3.11 -6.12
N SER A 188 2.79 1.95 -5.75
CA SER A 188 2.75 0.79 -6.63
C SER A 188 1.98 1.11 -7.91
N THR A 189 2.52 0.73 -9.06
CA THR A 189 1.76 0.75 -10.32
C THR A 189 0.65 -0.30 -10.34
N LEU A 190 0.69 -1.30 -9.45
CA LEU A 190 -0.33 -2.36 -9.33
C LEU A 190 -1.52 -1.92 -8.46
N ASN A 191 -1.68 -0.63 -8.26
CA ASN A 191 -2.83 -0.07 -7.60
C ASN A 191 -3.93 0.18 -8.62
N TYR A 192 -5.14 -0.33 -8.37
CA TYR A 192 -6.25 -0.33 -9.34
C TYR A 192 -7.38 0.65 -8.97
N TRP A 193 -7.17 1.53 -7.99
CA TRP A 193 -8.23 2.36 -7.39
C TRP A 193 -8.69 3.54 -8.25
N TYR A 194 -7.95 3.90 -9.30
CA TYR A 194 -8.20 5.09 -10.12
C TYR A 194 -9.49 5.01 -10.97
N GLN A 195 -10.04 3.82 -11.24
CA GLN A 195 -11.22 3.67 -12.11
C GLN A 195 -12.57 4.01 -11.47
N SER A 196 -12.63 4.30 -10.17
CA SER A 196 -13.89 4.64 -9.49
C SER A 196 -14.00 6.11 -9.07
N GLY A 197 -13.17 7.00 -9.64
CA GLY A 197 -13.28 8.45 -9.47
C GLY A 197 -12.47 9.04 -8.31
N TYR A 198 -11.92 8.24 -7.40
CA TYR A 198 -11.23 8.76 -6.22
C TYR A 198 -9.73 8.97 -6.48
N MET A 199 -9.31 10.21 -6.68
CA MET A 199 -7.90 10.59 -6.59
C MET A 199 -7.44 10.44 -5.13
N SER A 200 -6.37 9.70 -4.81
CA SER A 200 -5.90 9.57 -3.42
C SER A 200 -5.14 10.80 -2.88
N GLY A 201 -5.15 11.91 -3.62
CA GLY A 201 -4.64 13.21 -3.16
C GLY A 201 -3.12 13.28 -2.89
N HIS A 202 -2.35 12.20 -3.11
CA HIS A 202 -0.91 12.19 -2.85
C HIS A 202 -0.16 13.05 -3.88
N ASP A 203 0.85 13.77 -3.40
CA ASP A 203 1.50 14.85 -4.14
C ASP A 203 2.96 14.98 -3.69
N ASP A 204 3.89 14.45 -4.48
CA ASP A 204 5.32 14.46 -4.17
C ASP A 204 5.93 15.88 -4.26
N THR A 205 5.19 16.89 -4.71
CA THR A 205 5.63 18.30 -4.63
C THR A 205 5.65 18.83 -3.19
N ARG A 206 4.91 18.17 -2.29
CA ARG A 206 4.82 18.53 -0.87
C ARG A 206 5.84 17.83 0.01
N VAL A 207 6.59 16.88 -0.55
CA VAL A 207 7.58 16.09 0.17
C VAL A 207 8.92 16.84 0.20
N GLU A 208 9.53 16.92 1.37
CA GLU A 208 10.86 17.49 1.52
C GLU A 208 11.92 16.43 1.16
N TRP A 209 12.46 16.53 -0.04
CA TRP A 209 13.40 15.54 -0.58
C TRP A 209 14.85 15.84 -0.19
N HIS A 210 15.48 14.90 0.53
CA HIS A 210 16.88 15.02 0.96
C HIS A 210 17.63 13.70 0.83
N GLY A 211 18.73 13.70 0.08
CA GLY A 211 19.61 12.53 -0.05
C GLY A 211 19.14 11.52 -1.11
N TRP A 212 19.48 10.26 -0.89
CA TRP A 212 19.19 9.14 -1.79
C TRP A 212 18.10 8.26 -1.21
N TYR A 213 17.30 7.62 -2.06
CA TYR A 213 16.15 6.82 -1.67
C TYR A 213 16.23 5.43 -2.31
N ARG A 214 15.87 4.41 -1.53
CA ARG A 214 15.61 3.05 -2.03
C ARG A 214 14.11 2.77 -1.93
N LEU A 215 13.55 2.30 -3.04
CA LEU A 215 12.12 2.05 -3.17
C LEU A 215 11.76 0.63 -2.75
N PHE A 216 10.65 0.51 -2.02
CA PHE A 216 10.00 -0.73 -1.66
C PHE A 216 8.49 -0.58 -1.85
N ILE A 217 7.80 -1.72 -1.96
CA ILE A 217 6.35 -1.80 -1.88
C ILE A 217 5.98 -2.95 -0.94
N ASN A 218 5.41 -2.62 0.21
CA ASN A 218 5.06 -3.56 1.28
C ASN A 218 6.25 -4.46 1.65
N GLY A 219 7.43 -3.86 1.84
CA GLY A 219 8.68 -4.56 2.17
C GLY A 219 9.34 -5.31 1.00
N SER A 220 8.67 -5.44 -0.16
CA SER A 220 9.27 -6.03 -1.37
C SER A 220 10.14 -5.02 -2.09
N SER A 221 11.28 -5.46 -2.64
CA SER A 221 12.17 -4.58 -3.41
C SER A 221 11.41 -4.01 -4.62
N ALA A 222 11.56 -2.72 -4.86
CA ALA A 222 10.89 -2.03 -5.95
C ALA A 222 11.84 -1.09 -6.68
N GLN A 223 11.45 -0.71 -7.88
CA GLN A 223 12.17 0.24 -8.73
C GLN A 223 11.20 1.14 -9.47
N MET A 224 11.65 2.32 -9.89
CA MET A 224 10.84 3.14 -10.78
C MET A 224 10.58 2.39 -12.11
N PRO A 225 9.40 2.50 -12.71
CA PRO A 225 9.18 1.92 -14.03
C PRO A 225 10.01 2.66 -15.10
N GLU A 226 10.60 1.92 -16.04
CA GLU A 226 11.29 2.45 -17.24
C GLU A 226 10.35 2.56 -18.45
N TRP A 227 9.06 2.45 -18.19
CA TRP A 227 8.02 2.36 -19.19
C TRP A 227 6.75 3.02 -18.68
N CYS A 228 5.86 3.29 -19.62
CA CYS A 228 4.51 3.72 -19.33
C CYS A 228 3.51 2.93 -20.16
N PHE A 229 2.26 2.97 -19.73
CA PHE A 229 1.11 2.43 -20.43
C PHE A 229 -0.08 3.37 -20.17
N SER A 230 -1.17 3.21 -20.93
CA SER A 230 -2.28 4.16 -20.93
C SER A 230 -2.85 4.36 -19.53
N HIS A 231 -3.26 3.29 -18.85
CA HIS A 231 -3.89 3.37 -17.53
C HIS A 231 -2.91 3.33 -16.36
N MET A 232 -1.73 3.93 -16.52
CA MET A 232 -0.71 3.97 -15.48
C MET A 232 -1.14 4.86 -14.31
N SER A 233 -1.34 4.24 -13.16
CA SER A 233 -1.74 4.90 -11.93
C SER A 233 -0.82 4.52 -10.77
N CYS A 234 -0.40 5.54 -10.01
CA CYS A 234 0.25 5.40 -8.71
C CYS A 234 0.00 6.70 -7.92
N GLY A 235 -0.37 6.58 -6.64
CA GLY A 235 -0.54 7.60 -5.59
C GLY A 235 -1.31 8.91 -5.87
N GLY A 236 -1.03 9.59 -6.96
CA GLY A 236 -1.57 10.89 -7.32
C GLY A 236 -2.35 10.84 -8.63
N PHE A 237 -2.46 12.00 -9.26
CA PHE A 237 -3.09 12.17 -10.57
C PHE A 237 -2.11 11.90 -11.72
N SER A 238 -0.85 12.29 -11.51
CA SER A 238 0.22 12.20 -12.51
C SER A 238 1.24 11.14 -12.11
N SER A 239 1.26 10.04 -12.85
CA SER A 239 2.13 8.88 -12.57
C SER A 239 3.52 9.07 -13.18
N LEU A 240 4.56 9.27 -12.35
CA LEU A 240 5.92 9.53 -12.82
C LEU A 240 6.74 8.24 -13.02
N TRP A 241 7.51 8.21 -14.11
CA TRP A 241 8.35 7.08 -14.53
C TRP A 241 9.64 7.55 -15.21
N LEU A 242 10.63 6.65 -15.34
CA LEU A 242 11.95 6.93 -15.93
C LEU A 242 11.93 6.82 -17.45
N GLY A 243 12.32 7.90 -18.14
CA GLY A 243 12.35 7.94 -19.60
C GLY A 243 13.46 7.15 -20.29
N ASP A 244 14.50 6.75 -19.56
CA ASP A 244 15.60 5.94 -20.06
C ASP A 244 15.82 4.72 -19.15
N PRO A 245 16.43 3.62 -19.66
CA PRO A 245 16.72 2.44 -18.85
C PRO A 245 17.57 2.74 -17.61
N HIS A 246 17.41 1.96 -16.55
CA HIS A 246 18.29 2.06 -15.40
C HIS A 246 19.76 1.82 -15.80
N PRO A 247 20.72 2.46 -15.10
CA PRO A 247 22.14 2.22 -15.33
C PRO A 247 22.56 0.78 -15.06
N GLN A 248 23.66 0.33 -15.65
CA GLN A 248 24.41 -0.83 -15.18
C GLN A 248 25.34 -0.45 -14.01
N PRO A 249 25.81 -1.41 -13.19
CA PRO A 249 26.71 -1.12 -12.07
C PRO A 249 27.96 -0.31 -12.45
N GLU A 250 28.51 -0.53 -13.64
CA GLU A 250 29.67 0.16 -14.19
C GLU A 250 29.41 1.62 -14.60
N ASP A 251 28.15 2.00 -14.85
CA ASP A 251 27.79 3.36 -15.27
C ASP A 251 27.88 4.38 -14.13
N GLY A 252 27.91 3.89 -12.88
CA GLY A 252 27.94 4.73 -11.69
C GLY A 252 26.65 5.55 -11.52
N VAL A 253 26.80 6.83 -11.17
CA VAL A 253 25.66 7.74 -11.01
C VAL A 253 25.32 8.38 -12.36
N VAL A 254 24.13 8.08 -12.87
CA VAL A 254 23.61 8.65 -14.12
C VAL A 254 22.45 9.60 -13.85
N THR A 255 22.18 10.49 -14.81
CA THR A 255 20.99 11.35 -14.79
C THR A 255 19.96 10.78 -15.74
N ARG A 256 18.69 10.70 -15.30
CA ARG A 256 17.59 10.12 -16.05
C ARG A 256 16.44 11.11 -16.15
N GLU A 257 15.87 11.18 -17.35
CA GLU A 257 14.66 11.97 -17.59
C GLU A 257 13.47 11.32 -16.88
N VAL A 258 12.53 12.17 -16.43
CA VAL A 258 11.32 11.72 -15.75
C VAL A 258 10.11 12.28 -16.48
N TYR A 259 9.20 11.39 -16.85
CA TYR A 259 7.96 11.70 -17.54
C TYR A 259 6.77 11.30 -16.70
N SER A 260 5.60 11.84 -17.05
CA SER A 260 4.33 11.51 -16.39
C SER A 260 3.35 10.86 -17.37
N SER A 261 2.56 9.92 -16.87
CA SER A 261 1.34 9.45 -17.53
C SER A 261 0.10 10.04 -16.87
N VAL A 262 -0.89 10.45 -17.67
CA VAL A 262 -2.14 11.07 -17.21
C VAL A 262 -3.22 10.89 -18.28
N ASN A 263 -4.50 10.77 -17.90
CA ASN A 263 -5.65 10.70 -18.82
C ASN A 263 -5.46 9.72 -19.98
N ASP A 264 -5.06 8.49 -19.67
CA ASP A 264 -4.80 7.42 -20.64
C ASP A 264 -3.65 7.69 -21.63
N GLN A 265 -2.89 8.77 -21.40
CA GLN A 265 -1.77 9.20 -22.23
C GLN A 265 -0.43 9.03 -21.50
N CYS A 266 0.47 8.35 -22.20
CA CYS A 266 1.88 8.24 -21.83
C CYS A 266 2.64 9.55 -22.08
N SER A 267 3.59 9.86 -21.20
CA SER A 267 4.59 10.92 -21.40
C SER A 267 4.01 12.34 -21.57
N TYR A 268 2.85 12.62 -20.99
CA TYR A 268 2.16 13.89 -21.14
C TYR A 268 2.95 15.07 -20.57
N TYR A 269 3.44 14.93 -19.34
CA TYR A 269 4.30 15.92 -18.69
C TYR A 269 5.75 15.45 -18.61
N ARG A 270 6.66 16.42 -18.56
CA ARG A 270 8.09 16.20 -18.28
C ARG A 270 8.49 16.89 -17.00
N SER A 271 8.83 16.10 -15.99
CA SER A 271 9.38 16.58 -14.72
C SER A 271 10.87 16.94 -14.90
N ASP A 272 11.50 17.37 -13.82
CA ASP A 272 12.94 17.55 -13.81
C ASP A 272 13.66 16.19 -13.69
N PRO A 273 14.84 16.04 -14.33
CA PRO A 273 15.57 14.78 -14.30
C PRO A 273 16.14 14.50 -12.89
N ILE A 274 16.26 13.21 -12.56
CA ILE A 274 16.78 12.72 -11.28
C ILE A 274 18.09 11.96 -11.47
N GLN A 275 18.84 11.74 -10.38
CA GLN A 275 20.03 10.88 -10.42
C GLN A 275 19.68 9.46 -10.00
N VAL A 276 20.26 8.47 -10.68
CA VAL A 276 20.02 7.04 -10.43
C VAL A 276 21.37 6.33 -10.37
N LYS A 277 21.54 5.39 -9.44
CA LYS A 277 22.72 4.53 -9.36
C LYS A 277 22.30 3.08 -9.22
N ALA A 278 22.95 2.19 -9.98
CA ALA A 278 22.84 0.75 -9.81
C ALA A 278 23.77 0.26 -8.70
N CYS A 279 23.26 -0.64 -7.85
CA CYS A 279 23.95 -1.16 -6.70
C CYS A 279 24.18 -2.67 -6.81
N GLN A 280 25.22 -3.16 -6.13
CA GLN A 280 25.46 -4.60 -6.02
C GLN A 280 24.27 -5.27 -5.31
N GLY A 281 23.73 -6.34 -5.89
CA GLY A 281 22.51 -7.01 -5.41
C GLY A 281 21.25 -6.68 -6.21
N ASN A 282 21.37 -6.17 -7.43
CA ASN A 282 20.28 -5.94 -8.39
C ASN A 282 19.18 -5.00 -7.87
N TYR A 283 19.58 -3.86 -7.31
CA TYR A 283 18.66 -2.79 -6.95
C TYR A 283 19.23 -1.41 -7.31
N TYR A 284 18.37 -0.42 -7.29
CA TYR A 284 18.70 0.96 -7.64
C TYR A 284 18.43 1.90 -6.47
N VAL A 285 19.20 2.97 -6.40
CA VAL A 285 18.96 4.10 -5.51
C VAL A 285 18.76 5.37 -6.32
N TYR A 286 17.87 6.23 -5.84
CA TYR A 286 17.38 7.40 -6.56
C TYR A 286 17.61 8.66 -5.75
N LYS A 287 18.22 9.67 -6.36
CA LYS A 287 18.26 11.02 -5.79
C LYS A 287 17.04 11.79 -6.27
N LEU A 288 15.91 11.51 -5.62
CA LEU A 288 14.62 12.13 -5.90
C LEU A 288 14.64 13.60 -5.46
N LYS A 289 13.81 14.42 -6.11
CA LYS A 289 13.62 15.83 -5.79
C LYS A 289 12.18 16.22 -6.06
N SER A 290 11.75 17.38 -5.56
CA SER A 290 10.40 17.87 -5.79
C SER A 290 10.12 17.92 -7.30
N PRO A 291 9.03 17.29 -7.78
CA PRO A 291 8.57 17.46 -9.15
C PRO A 291 8.16 18.91 -9.44
N LYS A 292 7.99 19.23 -10.73
CA LYS A 292 7.52 20.57 -11.14
C LYS A 292 6.10 20.82 -10.62
N PRO A 293 5.82 21.96 -9.95
CA PRO A 293 4.50 22.32 -9.44
C PRO A 293 3.39 22.32 -10.51
N SER A 294 3.74 22.62 -11.76
CA SER A 294 2.80 22.62 -12.88
C SER A 294 2.23 21.25 -13.22
N ILE A 295 2.88 20.16 -12.77
CA ILE A 295 2.35 18.81 -12.96
C ILE A 295 1.28 18.59 -11.87
N PRO A 296 0.04 18.23 -12.20
CA PRO A 296 -0.99 18.00 -11.19
C PRO A 296 -0.74 16.73 -10.39
N LEU A 297 -0.57 16.85 -9.07
CA LEU A 297 -0.37 15.76 -8.11
C LEU A 297 0.57 14.65 -8.60
N PRO A 298 1.84 14.97 -8.87
CA PRO A 298 2.81 14.01 -9.37
C PRO A 298 3.24 13.06 -8.27
N VAL A 299 3.38 11.78 -8.62
CA VAL A 299 3.92 10.75 -7.74
C VAL A 299 4.97 9.92 -8.49
N TYR A 300 6.15 9.75 -7.88
CA TYR A 300 7.14 8.77 -8.31
C TYR A 300 6.59 7.36 -8.12
N CYS A 301 6.26 6.70 -9.24
CA CYS A 301 5.78 5.33 -9.21
C CYS A 301 6.91 4.35 -8.88
N ALA A 302 6.53 3.22 -8.29
CA ALA A 302 7.40 2.08 -8.09
C ALA A 302 6.71 0.79 -8.54
N VAL A 303 7.49 -0.13 -9.09
CA VAL A 303 7.07 -1.46 -9.48
C VAL A 303 7.80 -2.46 -8.59
N PRO A 304 7.07 -3.25 -7.78
CA PRO A 304 7.71 -4.33 -7.03
C PRO A 304 8.24 -5.38 -8.01
N PHE A 305 9.38 -5.95 -7.70
CA PHE A 305 9.92 -7.07 -8.46
C PHE A 305 10.41 -8.17 -7.53
N ASN A 306 10.07 -9.41 -7.88
CA ASN A 306 10.61 -10.59 -7.24
C ASN A 306 11.69 -11.18 -8.15
N THR A 307 12.87 -11.43 -7.59
CA THR A 307 13.86 -12.32 -8.21
C THR A 307 13.43 -13.76 -7.93
N PRO A 308 12.98 -14.53 -8.93
CA PRO A 308 12.58 -15.91 -8.71
C PRO A 308 13.75 -16.72 -8.12
N ASN A 309 13.49 -17.50 -7.08
CA ASN A 309 14.50 -18.41 -6.51
C ASN A 309 14.76 -19.63 -7.43
N THR A 310 13.86 -19.88 -8.37
CA THR A 310 13.85 -20.99 -9.32
C THR A 310 13.66 -20.46 -10.74
N ASP A 311 14.27 -21.12 -11.73
CA ASP A 311 14.10 -20.75 -13.13
C ASP A 311 12.62 -21.00 -13.55
N PRO A 312 11.88 -19.97 -14.00
CA PRO A 312 10.45 -20.10 -14.30
C PRO A 312 10.15 -21.03 -15.48
N CYS A 313 11.16 -21.45 -16.25
CA CYS A 313 11.00 -22.49 -17.26
C CYS A 313 10.69 -23.87 -16.64
N TYR A 314 11.02 -24.09 -15.37
CA TYR A 314 10.77 -25.37 -14.70
C TYR A 314 9.76 -25.28 -13.56
N ASP A 315 9.28 -24.07 -13.26
CA ASP A 315 8.38 -23.76 -12.17
C ASP A 315 7.33 -22.74 -12.63
N TYR A 316 6.26 -23.26 -13.24
CA TYR A 316 5.15 -22.47 -13.80
C TYR A 316 3.81 -23.18 -13.62
N ASN A 317 2.74 -22.39 -13.68
CA ASN A 317 1.36 -22.86 -13.70
C ASN A 317 0.86 -23.03 -15.13
N SER A 318 0.04 -24.06 -15.39
CA SER A 318 -0.57 -24.27 -16.71
C SER A 318 -1.89 -23.52 -16.85
N VAL A 319 -2.08 -22.85 -17.98
CA VAL A 319 -3.30 -22.11 -18.36
C VAL A 319 -3.81 -22.72 -19.65
N ASP A 320 -4.93 -23.45 -19.60
CA ASP A 320 -5.46 -24.25 -20.72
C ASP A 320 -6.97 -24.03 -20.89
N GLU A 321 -7.43 -22.78 -20.79
CA GLU A 321 -8.83 -22.44 -21.03
C GLU A 321 -9.09 -22.18 -22.53
N PRO A 322 -9.93 -22.99 -23.21
CA PRO A 322 -10.11 -22.88 -24.66
C PRO A 322 -10.68 -21.55 -25.14
N TRP A 323 -11.38 -20.82 -24.27
CA TRP A 323 -11.96 -19.51 -24.61
C TRP A 323 -10.91 -18.43 -24.86
N ARG A 324 -9.64 -18.65 -24.46
CA ARG A 324 -8.53 -17.71 -24.70
C ARG A 324 -8.02 -17.72 -26.15
N ALA A 325 -8.45 -18.69 -26.97
CA ALA A 325 -7.94 -18.87 -28.32
C ALA A 325 -8.24 -17.68 -29.23
N THR A 326 -7.31 -17.33 -30.12
CA THR A 326 -7.45 -16.22 -31.08
C THR A 326 -8.58 -16.38 -32.10
N ASP A 327 -9.14 -17.59 -32.23
CA ASP A 327 -10.32 -17.89 -33.07
C ASP A 327 -11.63 -18.03 -32.26
N TYR A 328 -11.58 -17.86 -30.94
CA TYR A 328 -12.76 -17.93 -30.08
C TYR A 328 -13.46 -16.57 -30.01
N ASN A 329 -14.64 -16.50 -30.63
CA ASN A 329 -15.46 -15.29 -30.61
C ASN A 329 -16.01 -14.96 -29.22
N TYR A 330 -16.12 -13.67 -28.95
CA TYR A 330 -16.77 -13.11 -27.79
C TYR A 330 -18.28 -13.43 -27.78
N ILE A 331 -18.69 -14.29 -26.85
CA ILE A 331 -20.09 -14.63 -26.60
C ILE A 331 -20.50 -14.26 -25.16
N THR A 332 -19.52 -14.17 -24.25
CA THR A 332 -19.71 -13.94 -22.81
C THR A 332 -18.67 -12.94 -22.31
N ASN A 333 -19.02 -12.11 -21.32
CA ASN A 333 -18.13 -11.08 -20.75
C ASN A 333 -17.03 -11.69 -19.84
N ILE A 334 -16.09 -12.43 -20.43
CA ILE A 334 -14.96 -13.05 -19.73
C ILE A 334 -13.81 -12.05 -19.68
N CYS A 335 -13.23 -11.88 -18.50
CA CYS A 335 -12.01 -11.11 -18.33
C CYS A 335 -11.09 -11.64 -17.24
N ASP A 336 -9.80 -11.48 -17.49
CA ASP A 336 -8.71 -11.80 -16.57
C ASP A 336 -8.57 -10.78 -15.42
N TYR A 337 -9.39 -9.72 -15.43
CA TYR A 337 -9.48 -8.73 -14.35
C TYR A 337 -9.78 -9.36 -12.98
N ASN A 338 -10.54 -10.46 -12.94
CA ASN A 338 -10.89 -11.17 -11.71
C ASN A 338 -9.95 -12.35 -11.40
N VAL A 339 -8.96 -12.60 -12.26
CA VAL A 339 -7.99 -13.69 -12.07
C VAL A 339 -6.87 -13.20 -11.15
N ASN A 340 -6.52 -14.00 -10.14
CA ASN A 340 -5.43 -13.68 -9.23
C ASN A 340 -4.09 -14.23 -9.78
N TRP A 341 -3.48 -13.47 -10.68
CA TRP A 341 -2.18 -13.78 -11.26
C TRP A 341 -1.07 -13.70 -10.21
N ASN A 342 -0.39 -14.81 -9.92
CA ASN A 342 0.78 -14.87 -9.04
C ASN A 342 1.77 -15.92 -9.55
N GLY A 343 2.96 -15.46 -9.94
CA GLY A 343 4.02 -16.30 -10.46
C GLY A 343 3.96 -16.45 -11.99
N TRP A 344 4.59 -17.51 -12.48
CA TRP A 344 4.81 -17.74 -13.90
C TRP A 344 3.78 -18.72 -14.47
N TYR A 345 3.38 -18.48 -15.72
CA TYR A 345 2.34 -19.24 -16.40
C TYR A 345 2.78 -19.66 -17.79
N ARG A 346 2.35 -20.85 -18.22
CA ARG A 346 2.50 -21.35 -19.59
C ARG A 346 1.13 -21.56 -20.21
N LEU A 347 0.95 -21.06 -21.43
CA LEU A 347 -0.30 -21.17 -22.18
C LEU A 347 -0.38 -22.51 -22.92
N PHE A 348 -1.57 -23.10 -22.88
CA PHE A 348 -1.95 -24.31 -23.59
C PHE A 348 -3.29 -24.10 -24.29
N TYR A 349 -3.53 -24.90 -25.32
CA TYR A 349 -4.82 -25.07 -25.96
C TYR A 349 -5.10 -26.55 -26.19
N ASN A 350 -6.08 -27.10 -25.46
CA ASN A 350 -6.40 -28.53 -25.46
C ASN A 350 -5.15 -29.41 -25.20
N GLY A 351 -4.34 -29.00 -24.23
CA GLY A 351 -3.09 -29.67 -23.84
C GLY A 351 -1.92 -29.46 -24.80
N GLN A 352 -2.08 -28.73 -25.91
CA GLN A 352 -0.98 -28.37 -26.81
C GLN A 352 -0.35 -27.05 -26.38
N SER A 353 0.99 -26.98 -26.36
CA SER A 353 1.69 -25.74 -26.03
C SER A 353 1.37 -24.67 -27.07
N VAL A 354 0.98 -23.49 -26.60
CA VAL A 354 0.74 -22.30 -27.43
C VAL A 354 1.44 -21.11 -26.78
N GLN A 355 1.41 -19.98 -27.47
CA GLN A 355 2.03 -18.73 -27.00
C GLN A 355 0.99 -17.61 -27.00
N MET A 356 1.30 -16.52 -26.32
CA MET A 356 0.51 -15.30 -26.46
C MET A 356 0.74 -14.75 -27.87
N PRO A 357 -0.26 -14.22 -28.58
CA PRO A 357 -0.02 -13.61 -29.88
C PRO A 357 0.89 -12.39 -29.73
N ASP A 358 1.89 -12.26 -30.59
CA ASP A 358 2.75 -11.07 -30.76
C ASP A 358 2.36 -10.23 -31.99
N SER A 359 1.14 -10.46 -32.48
CA SER A 359 0.51 -9.71 -33.56
C SER A 359 -0.94 -9.39 -33.21
N CYS A 360 -1.49 -8.39 -33.89
CA CYS A 360 -2.82 -7.87 -33.59
C CYS A 360 -3.89 -8.96 -33.54
N VAL A 361 -4.61 -8.98 -32.43
CA VAL A 361 -5.84 -9.75 -32.27
C VAL A 361 -7.03 -8.81 -32.38
N GLY A 362 -7.98 -9.08 -33.28
CA GLY A 362 -9.16 -8.23 -33.47
C GLY A 362 -10.05 -8.19 -32.22
N SER A 363 -10.69 -7.04 -31.95
CA SER A 363 -11.67 -6.89 -30.87
C SER A 363 -12.78 -7.95 -30.97
N GLY A 364 -13.20 -8.48 -29.82
CA GLY A 364 -14.19 -9.56 -29.76
C GLY A 364 -13.63 -10.98 -29.92
N MET A 365 -12.31 -11.17 -29.81
CA MET A 365 -11.65 -12.48 -29.84
C MET A 365 -11.14 -12.88 -28.45
N CYS A 366 -10.66 -14.12 -28.30
CA CYS A 366 -10.16 -14.65 -27.02
C CYS A 366 -11.21 -14.59 -25.91
N GLY A 367 -12.48 -14.72 -26.28
CA GLY A 367 -13.60 -14.71 -25.34
C GLY A 367 -13.84 -13.35 -24.66
N THR A 368 -13.26 -12.26 -25.16
CA THR A 368 -13.38 -10.90 -24.59
C THR A 368 -13.61 -9.84 -25.68
N ASP A 369 -14.20 -8.69 -25.33
CA ASP A 369 -14.29 -7.53 -26.22
C ASP A 369 -12.93 -6.82 -26.36
N LYS A 370 -12.07 -6.94 -25.34
CA LYS A 370 -10.76 -6.28 -25.20
C LYS A 370 -9.63 -7.32 -25.08
N PRO A 371 -9.22 -7.96 -26.19
CA PRO A 371 -8.14 -8.95 -26.16
C PRO A 371 -6.78 -8.29 -25.89
N LEU A 372 -5.97 -8.99 -25.09
CA LEU A 372 -4.60 -8.61 -24.74
C LEU A 372 -3.61 -9.45 -25.57
N TRP A 373 -2.66 -8.77 -26.21
CA TRP A 373 -1.60 -9.38 -27.03
C TRP A 373 -0.27 -8.62 -26.85
N LEU A 374 0.85 -9.28 -27.17
CA LEU A 374 2.19 -8.76 -26.92
C LEU A 374 2.58 -7.68 -27.93
N ASP A 375 2.97 -6.50 -27.44
CA ASP A 375 3.53 -5.42 -28.27
C ASP A 375 5.01 -5.70 -28.59
N GLY A 376 5.23 -6.47 -29.65
CA GLY A 376 6.55 -6.85 -30.14
C GLY A 376 6.88 -8.34 -29.98
N PRO A 377 8.01 -8.79 -30.55
CA PRO A 377 8.32 -10.20 -30.66
C PRO A 377 8.63 -10.86 -29.30
N HIS A 378 8.41 -12.16 -29.21
CA HIS A 378 8.86 -12.96 -28.08
C HIS A 378 10.41 -12.91 -27.92
N PRO A 379 10.93 -13.06 -26.67
CA PRO A 379 12.37 -13.13 -26.42
C PRO A 379 13.02 -14.36 -27.09
N GLN A 380 14.34 -14.30 -27.27
CA GLN A 380 15.19 -15.46 -27.52
C GLN A 380 15.70 -16.06 -26.21
N LEU A 381 16.27 -17.27 -26.25
CA LEU A 381 16.81 -17.95 -25.05
C LEU A 381 17.88 -17.11 -24.32
N GLU A 382 18.69 -16.37 -25.09
CA GLU A 382 19.77 -15.53 -24.58
C GLU A 382 19.30 -14.24 -23.92
N ASP A 383 18.07 -13.79 -24.22
CA ASP A 383 17.49 -12.56 -23.64
C ASP A 383 17.10 -12.76 -22.17
N GLY A 384 16.93 -14.01 -21.73
CA GLY A 384 16.49 -14.33 -20.38
C GLY A 384 15.08 -13.83 -20.10
N VAL A 385 14.87 -13.24 -18.91
CA VAL A 385 13.58 -12.63 -18.55
C VAL A 385 13.57 -11.19 -19.03
N ILE A 386 12.63 -10.87 -19.93
CA ILE A 386 12.42 -9.50 -20.41
C ILE A 386 11.04 -8.99 -20.06
N THR A 387 10.89 -7.67 -20.05
CA THR A 387 9.58 -7.00 -19.91
C THR A 387 9.04 -6.68 -21.29
N ARG A 388 7.75 -6.97 -21.54
CA ARG A 388 7.05 -6.64 -22.78
C ARG A 388 5.78 -5.86 -22.50
N GLN A 389 5.57 -4.84 -23.31
CA GLN A 389 4.31 -4.10 -23.33
C GLN A 389 3.18 -4.99 -23.86
N VAL A 390 1.96 -4.71 -23.41
CA VAL A 390 0.77 -5.47 -23.79
C VAL A 390 -0.25 -4.49 -24.35
N CYS A 391 -0.71 -4.76 -25.56
CA CYS A 391 -1.72 -3.97 -26.26
C CYS A 391 -3.13 -4.50 -25.96
N ILE A 392 -4.07 -3.57 -25.84
CA ILE A 392 -5.52 -3.83 -25.80
C ILE A 392 -6.08 -3.43 -27.15
N SER A 393 -6.68 -4.38 -27.86
CA SER A 393 -7.40 -4.09 -29.09
C SER A 393 -8.81 -3.58 -28.81
N THR A 394 -9.23 -2.55 -29.52
CA THR A 394 -10.61 -2.06 -29.55
C THR A 394 -11.16 -2.15 -30.98
N LEU A 395 -12.40 -1.69 -31.18
CA LEU A 395 -13.02 -1.68 -32.51
C LEU A 395 -12.25 -0.81 -33.52
N ASN A 396 -11.49 0.18 -33.05
CA ASN A 396 -10.86 1.19 -33.89
C ASN A 396 -9.37 0.91 -34.16
N ASP A 397 -8.66 0.36 -33.17
CA ASP A 397 -7.22 0.12 -33.24
C ASP A 397 -6.86 -1.18 -32.51
N CYS A 398 -5.88 -1.89 -33.06
CA CYS A 398 -5.25 -3.07 -32.48
C CYS A 398 -4.45 -2.76 -31.21
N CYS A 399 -4.02 -1.52 -31.00
CA CYS A 399 -3.33 -1.10 -29.78
C CYS A 399 -3.81 0.28 -29.33
N ASP A 400 -5.13 0.43 -29.20
CA ASP A 400 -5.77 1.68 -28.79
C ASP A 400 -5.31 2.09 -27.37
N TYR A 401 -5.13 1.09 -26.50
CA TYR A 401 -4.60 1.27 -25.14
C TYR A 401 -3.48 0.28 -24.85
N LYS A 402 -2.55 0.70 -24.00
CA LYS A 402 -1.55 -0.19 -23.41
C LYS A 402 -1.96 -0.59 -22.00
N SER A 403 -1.79 -1.87 -21.68
CA SER A 403 -1.96 -2.42 -20.33
C SER A 403 -0.63 -2.43 -19.57
N HIS A 404 -0.66 -2.83 -18.30
CA HIS A 404 0.57 -3.16 -17.57
C HIS A 404 1.42 -4.14 -18.38
N PRO A 405 2.72 -3.86 -18.54
CA PRO A 405 3.60 -4.81 -19.17
C PRO A 405 3.76 -6.05 -18.30
N ILE A 406 4.10 -7.15 -18.96
CA ILE A 406 4.34 -8.44 -18.34
C ILE A 406 5.79 -8.83 -18.52
N ARG A 407 6.27 -9.75 -17.68
CA ARG A 407 7.57 -10.38 -17.91
C ARG A 407 7.38 -11.67 -18.69
N VAL A 408 8.27 -11.92 -19.63
CA VAL A 408 8.26 -13.10 -20.51
C VAL A 408 9.66 -13.67 -20.61
N LYS A 409 9.76 -15.00 -20.62
CA LYS A 409 11.02 -15.73 -20.80
C LYS A 409 10.83 -16.84 -21.84
N ALA A 410 11.81 -16.96 -22.74
CA ALA A 410 11.93 -18.10 -23.65
C ALA A 410 12.57 -19.29 -22.93
N CYS A 411 12.02 -20.48 -23.12
CA CYS A 411 12.44 -21.68 -22.41
C CYS A 411 12.99 -22.77 -23.33
N PRO A 412 13.95 -23.60 -22.84
CA PRO A 412 14.41 -24.76 -23.57
C PRO A 412 13.24 -25.70 -23.89
N GLY A 413 13.04 -26.03 -25.17
CA GLY A 413 11.89 -26.81 -25.62
C GLY A 413 10.82 -26.03 -26.38
N ASP A 414 11.15 -24.82 -26.86
CA ASP A 414 10.33 -24.02 -27.78
C ASP A 414 8.98 -23.62 -27.19
N TYR A 415 9.00 -23.06 -25.99
CA TYR A 415 7.83 -22.46 -25.36
C TYR A 415 8.25 -21.25 -24.52
N TYR A 416 7.23 -20.49 -24.12
CA TYR A 416 7.39 -19.28 -23.34
C TYR A 416 6.63 -19.41 -22.02
N VAL A 417 7.16 -18.73 -21.01
CA VAL A 417 6.48 -18.52 -19.73
C VAL A 417 6.29 -17.04 -19.50
N TYR A 418 5.16 -16.69 -18.88
CA TYR A 418 4.69 -15.32 -18.71
C TYR A 418 4.38 -15.07 -17.23
N GLU A 419 4.88 -13.98 -16.68
CA GLU A 419 4.43 -13.44 -15.41
C GLU A 419 3.31 -12.43 -15.71
N PHE A 420 2.10 -12.95 -15.87
CA PHE A 420 0.91 -12.13 -16.11
C PHE A 420 0.58 -11.28 -14.88
N VAL A 421 -0.07 -10.15 -15.13
CA VAL A 421 -0.55 -9.27 -14.08
C VAL A 421 -2.03 -9.01 -14.29
N ARG A 422 -2.74 -8.65 -13.22
CA ARG A 422 -4.15 -8.29 -13.35
C ARG A 422 -4.29 -7.07 -14.29
N PRO A 423 -5.07 -7.16 -15.38
CA PRO A 423 -5.31 -6.01 -16.26
C PRO A 423 -6.13 -4.94 -15.54
N GLN A 424 -5.99 -3.68 -15.94
CA GLN A 424 -6.73 -2.57 -15.32
C GLN A 424 -8.21 -2.57 -15.70
N LEU A 425 -8.54 -3.00 -16.91
CA LEU A 425 -9.91 -3.10 -17.39
C LEU A 425 -10.31 -4.58 -17.53
N CYS A 426 -11.60 -4.85 -17.66
CA CYS A 426 -12.09 -6.17 -18.05
C CYS A 426 -11.55 -6.50 -19.45
N SER A 427 -10.48 -7.29 -19.51
CA SER A 427 -9.70 -7.68 -20.70
C SER A 427 -9.06 -9.06 -20.46
N SER A 428 -8.65 -9.77 -21.50
CA SER A 428 -8.12 -11.15 -21.38
C SER A 428 -6.88 -11.41 -22.22
N TYR A 429 -5.89 -12.10 -21.64
CA TYR A 429 -4.70 -12.60 -22.31
C TYR A 429 -5.05 -13.69 -23.33
N CYS A 430 -4.70 -13.42 -24.59
CA CYS A 430 -4.96 -14.34 -25.70
C CYS A 430 -3.95 -15.49 -25.76
N ALA A 431 -4.40 -16.59 -26.35
CA ALA A 431 -3.59 -17.74 -26.75
C ALA A 431 -3.67 -17.92 -28.27
N ASP A 432 -2.53 -17.87 -28.95
CA ASP A 432 -2.47 -17.98 -30.40
C ASP A 432 -2.58 -19.44 -30.85
N VAL A 433 -3.64 -19.74 -31.61
CA VAL A 433 -3.91 -21.08 -32.19
C VAL A 433 -3.76 -21.11 -33.71
N SER A 434 -3.29 -20.02 -34.33
CA SER A 434 -3.14 -19.90 -35.77
C SER A 434 -2.25 -21.02 -36.35
N SER A 435 -1.14 -21.32 -35.70
CA SER A 435 -0.20 -22.40 -36.08
C SER A 435 -0.77 -23.81 -35.96
N LEU A 436 -1.77 -24.03 -35.09
CA LEU A 436 -2.45 -25.31 -34.91
C LEU A 436 -3.53 -25.53 -35.97
N SER A 437 -4.22 -24.46 -36.38
CA SER A 437 -5.29 -24.49 -37.39
C SER A 437 -4.80 -24.88 -38.80
N SER A 438 -3.52 -24.62 -39.11
CA SER A 438 -2.87 -25.00 -40.37
C SER A 438 -2.63 -26.52 -40.56
N SER A 439 -2.91 -27.36 -39.56
CA SER A 439 -2.70 -28.81 -39.64
C SER A 439 -3.90 -29.62 -40.18
N THR A 440 -4.97 -28.96 -40.65
CA THR A 440 -6.10 -29.66 -41.29
C THR A 440 -5.90 -29.82 -42.79
N SER A 441 -5.52 -31.04 -43.17
CA SER A 441 -5.57 -31.68 -44.49
C SER A 441 -4.21 -31.93 -45.16
N THR A 442 -3.59 -33.05 -44.82
CA THR A 442 -3.12 -33.99 -45.85
C THR A 442 -2.92 -35.37 -45.23
N THR A 443 -3.54 -36.35 -45.87
CA THR A 443 -3.42 -37.79 -45.64
C THR A 443 -1.97 -38.24 -45.40
N PRO A 444 -1.71 -39.15 -44.44
CA PRO A 444 -0.36 -39.67 -44.23
C PRO A 444 0.07 -40.54 -45.43
N PRO A 445 1.24 -40.33 -46.04
CA PRO A 445 1.81 -41.33 -46.91
C PRO A 445 2.36 -42.46 -46.04
N THR A 446 1.72 -43.62 -46.16
CA THR A 446 2.25 -44.89 -45.67
C THR A 446 3.58 -45.14 -46.39
N THR A 447 4.69 -45.04 -45.69
CA THR A 447 5.96 -45.62 -46.16
C THR A 447 6.62 -46.33 -45.00
N THR A 448 6.41 -47.64 -44.95
CA THR A 448 7.16 -48.57 -44.12
C THR A 448 8.63 -48.54 -44.56
N VAL A 449 9.49 -47.96 -43.72
CA VAL A 449 10.94 -48.17 -43.78
C VAL A 449 11.37 -48.65 -42.40
N ALA A 450 11.87 -49.88 -42.36
CA ALA A 450 12.49 -50.46 -41.17
C ALA A 450 13.80 -49.71 -40.87
N VAL A 451 13.91 -49.15 -39.66
CA VAL A 451 15.17 -48.61 -39.14
C VAL A 451 15.50 -49.33 -37.84
N ILE A 452 16.68 -49.93 -37.87
CA ILE A 452 17.33 -50.75 -36.87
C ILE A 452 17.76 -49.87 -35.70
N LEU A 453 17.49 -50.29 -34.46
CA LEU A 453 18.08 -49.71 -33.25
C LEU A 453 19.61 -49.79 -33.32
N PRO A 454 20.35 -48.69 -33.15
CA PRO A 454 21.68 -48.76 -32.59
C PRO A 454 21.59 -48.65 -31.06
N GLU A 455 22.04 -49.69 -30.36
CA GLU A 455 22.46 -49.58 -28.97
C GLU A 455 23.55 -48.50 -28.87
N SER A 456 23.27 -47.44 -28.11
CA SER A 456 24.28 -46.46 -27.70
C SER A 456 24.65 -46.72 -26.26
N ILE A 457 25.81 -47.35 -26.09
CA ILE A 457 26.49 -47.54 -24.81
C ILE A 457 27.35 -46.28 -24.56
N THR A 458 27.39 -45.84 -23.29
CA THR A 458 28.31 -44.89 -22.61
C THR A 458 28.19 -43.37 -22.85
N PRO A 459 28.57 -42.51 -21.87
CA PRO A 459 28.69 -42.69 -20.41
C PRO A 459 27.91 -41.63 -19.60
N SER A 460 27.77 -41.87 -18.28
CA SER A 460 27.27 -40.92 -17.30
C SER A 460 28.17 -39.68 -17.19
N VAL A 461 27.70 -38.55 -17.74
CA VAL A 461 28.21 -37.23 -17.34
C VAL A 461 27.58 -36.92 -15.99
N THR A 462 28.39 -36.98 -14.94
CA THR A 462 28.06 -36.38 -13.64
C THR A 462 28.07 -34.87 -13.81
N ASP A 463 26.94 -34.33 -14.27
CA ASP A 463 26.62 -32.93 -14.04
C ASP A 463 26.11 -32.83 -12.62
N THR A 464 27.02 -32.57 -11.67
CA THR A 464 26.65 -32.10 -10.34
C THR A 464 26.22 -30.65 -10.46
N ALA A 465 25.07 -30.42 -11.08
CA ALA A 465 24.18 -29.36 -10.64
C ALA A 465 23.90 -29.66 -9.16
N LEU A 466 24.30 -28.74 -8.28
CA LEU A 466 24.00 -28.81 -6.85
C LEU A 466 22.49 -29.06 -6.69
N HIS A 467 22.13 -30.31 -6.43
CA HIS A 467 20.75 -30.72 -6.24
C HIS A 467 20.24 -29.97 -5.01
N PHE A 468 19.42 -28.95 -5.24
CA PHE A 468 18.75 -28.20 -4.19
C PHE A 468 17.92 -29.17 -3.36
N ASP A 469 18.42 -29.50 -2.18
CA ASP A 469 17.68 -30.31 -1.23
C ASP A 469 16.89 -29.36 -0.33
N PRO A 470 15.55 -29.36 -0.38
CA PRO A 470 14.73 -28.50 0.47
C PRO A 470 14.91 -28.78 1.97
N CYS A 471 15.52 -29.91 2.35
CA CYS A 471 15.95 -30.16 3.72
C CYS A 471 17.08 -29.23 4.19
N ASN A 472 17.86 -28.65 3.26
CA ASN A 472 18.98 -27.77 3.60
C ASN A 472 18.66 -26.29 3.36
N SER A 473 17.51 -25.96 2.75
CA SER A 473 17.11 -24.59 2.44
C SER A 473 15.59 -24.46 2.46
N TYR A 474 15.06 -23.96 3.57
CA TYR A 474 13.64 -23.74 3.81
C TYR A 474 13.41 -22.46 4.63
N THR A 475 12.21 -21.90 4.53
CA THR A 475 11.74 -20.80 5.39
C THR A 475 11.12 -21.37 6.68
N ALA A 476 11.51 -20.84 7.83
CA ALA A 476 10.89 -21.19 9.11
C ALA A 476 9.55 -20.46 9.27
N LEU A 477 8.47 -21.21 9.50
CA LEU A 477 7.17 -20.68 9.89
C LEU A 477 6.99 -20.90 11.40
N ASP A 478 7.26 -19.87 12.18
CA ASP A 478 7.17 -19.89 13.64
C ASP A 478 6.07 -18.96 14.15
N GLU A 479 4.89 -19.05 13.55
CA GLU A 479 3.74 -18.26 13.98
C GLU A 479 2.90 -19.03 15.01
N PRO A 480 2.84 -18.58 16.28
CA PRO A 480 2.16 -19.32 17.36
C PRO A 480 0.67 -19.57 17.09
N TRP A 481 0.04 -18.71 16.27
CA TRP A 481 -1.37 -18.84 15.97
C TRP A 481 -1.72 -20.05 15.10
N ARG A 482 -0.73 -20.67 14.43
CA ARG A 482 -0.93 -21.90 13.61
C ARG A 482 -1.12 -23.17 14.44
N ALA A 483 -0.90 -23.11 15.75
CA ALA A 483 -0.95 -24.28 16.63
C ALA A 483 -2.35 -24.94 16.66
N THR A 484 -2.40 -26.27 16.66
CA THR A 484 -3.65 -27.04 16.72
C THR A 484 -4.46 -26.85 18.00
N ASP A 485 -3.83 -26.38 19.08
CA ASP A 485 -4.50 -26.02 20.34
C ASP A 485 -4.91 -24.54 20.42
N ASN A 486 -4.49 -23.71 19.46
CA ASN A 486 -4.95 -22.34 19.33
C ASN A 486 -6.39 -22.32 18.79
N ARG A 487 -7.34 -22.42 19.72
CA ARG A 487 -8.77 -22.40 19.46
C ARG A 487 -9.29 -20.97 19.52
N TYR A 488 -9.71 -20.49 18.36
CA TYR A 488 -10.46 -19.25 18.14
C TYR A 488 -9.70 -17.94 18.43
N THR A 489 -9.40 -17.20 17.35
CA THR A 489 -8.78 -15.88 17.37
C THR A 489 -9.67 -14.87 16.64
N PHE A 490 -9.66 -13.62 17.11
CA PHE A 490 -10.46 -12.51 16.56
C PHE A 490 -9.98 -11.99 15.20
N ASN A 491 -8.74 -12.33 14.83
CA ASN A 491 -8.24 -12.24 13.47
C ASN A 491 -8.09 -13.67 12.96
N LEU A 492 -9.08 -14.10 12.19
CA LEU A 492 -9.01 -15.40 11.54
C LEU A 492 -8.00 -15.29 10.41
N MET A 493 -6.90 -15.98 10.61
CA MET A 493 -5.83 -16.03 9.65
C MET A 493 -6.31 -16.81 8.43
N CYS A 494 -5.80 -16.41 7.27
CA CYS A 494 -6.10 -17.10 6.04
C CYS A 494 -4.84 -17.19 5.20
N ASP A 495 -4.40 -18.42 5.00
CA ASP A 495 -3.23 -18.71 4.19
C ASP A 495 -3.51 -18.52 2.70
N ALA A 496 -4.75 -18.21 2.31
CA ALA A 496 -5.09 -17.79 0.94
C ALA A 496 -4.60 -16.37 0.62
N TYR A 497 -4.15 -15.58 1.61
CA TYR A 497 -3.55 -14.27 1.40
C TYR A 497 -2.02 -14.27 1.57
N VAL A 498 -1.44 -15.42 1.91
CA VAL A 498 0.00 -15.60 2.00
C VAL A 498 0.54 -15.93 0.62
N SER A 499 1.61 -15.23 0.20
CA SER A 499 2.34 -15.54 -1.02
C SER A 499 3.31 -16.70 -0.75
N TRP A 500 2.82 -17.92 -0.94
CA TRP A 500 3.61 -19.13 -0.73
C TRP A 500 4.65 -19.30 -1.84
N VAL A 501 5.92 -19.15 -1.50
CA VAL A 501 7.06 -19.39 -2.41
C VAL A 501 8.11 -20.26 -1.71
N GLY A 502 8.43 -21.41 -2.30
CA GLY A 502 9.48 -22.32 -1.80
C GLY A 502 9.02 -23.29 -0.70
N TRP A 503 10.01 -23.82 0.03
CA TRP A 503 9.82 -24.86 1.05
C TRP A 503 9.79 -24.26 2.45
N TYR A 504 8.89 -24.77 3.28
CA TYR A 504 8.65 -24.28 4.64
C TYR A 504 8.83 -25.40 5.67
N ARG A 505 9.33 -25.03 6.84
CA ARG A 505 9.37 -25.90 8.02
C ARG A 505 8.57 -25.24 9.14
N LEU A 506 7.67 -26.00 9.75
CA LEU A 506 6.81 -25.51 10.82
C LEU A 506 7.54 -25.53 12.17
N PHE A 507 7.38 -24.44 12.91
CA PHE A 507 7.84 -24.25 14.28
C PHE A 507 6.72 -23.67 15.13
N ILE A 508 6.77 -23.94 16.44
CA ILE A 508 5.98 -23.22 17.45
C ILE A 508 6.91 -22.86 18.61
N TYR A 509 7.10 -21.57 18.85
CA TYR A 509 8.04 -21.04 19.83
C TYR A 509 9.47 -21.59 19.63
N GLY A 510 9.92 -21.63 18.38
CA GLY A 510 11.23 -22.15 17.98
C GLY A 510 11.37 -23.68 18.04
N GLN A 511 10.33 -24.41 18.46
CA GLN A 511 10.33 -25.87 18.47
C GLN A 511 9.83 -26.43 17.14
N SER A 512 10.59 -27.34 16.53
CA SER A 512 10.18 -27.99 15.29
C SER A 512 8.92 -28.83 15.51
N VAL A 513 7.92 -28.58 14.69
CA VAL A 513 6.67 -29.34 14.66
C VAL A 513 6.35 -29.76 13.23
N GLN A 514 5.24 -30.47 13.04
CA GLN A 514 4.79 -30.96 11.74
C GLN A 514 3.34 -30.55 11.51
N MET A 515 2.91 -30.54 10.25
CA MET A 515 1.49 -30.41 9.94
C MET A 515 0.75 -31.62 10.50
N PRO A 516 -0.48 -31.49 11.03
CA PRO A 516 -1.23 -32.65 11.49
C PRO A 516 -1.65 -33.54 10.31
N ASP A 517 -1.49 -34.86 10.44
CA ASP A 517 -2.01 -35.88 9.50
C ASP A 517 -3.28 -36.57 10.03
N THR A 518 -3.87 -35.98 11.07
CA THR A 518 -5.15 -36.37 11.66
C THR A 518 -6.05 -35.15 11.77
N CYS A 519 -7.35 -35.38 11.62
CA CYS A 519 -8.37 -34.34 11.65
C CYS A 519 -8.18 -33.36 12.83
N VAL A 520 -8.25 -32.08 12.53
CA VAL A 520 -8.15 -30.98 13.49
C VAL A 520 -9.54 -30.41 13.73
N ASP A 521 -9.91 -30.15 14.99
CA ASP A 521 -11.22 -29.59 15.35
C ASP A 521 -11.46 -28.24 14.66
N ARG A 522 -12.67 -28.00 14.18
CA ARG A 522 -13.09 -26.71 13.60
C ARG A 522 -12.72 -25.58 14.56
N LEU A 523 -12.38 -24.40 14.02
CA LEU A 523 -12.00 -23.22 14.81
C LEU A 523 -10.61 -23.30 15.49
N SER A 524 -9.73 -24.16 15.01
CA SER A 524 -8.34 -24.28 15.50
C SER A 524 -7.34 -23.66 14.51
N CYS A 525 -6.07 -23.55 14.90
CA CYS A 525 -4.99 -23.00 14.06
C CYS A 525 -5.25 -21.56 13.60
N GLY A 526 -5.97 -20.80 14.45
CA GLY A 526 -6.29 -19.40 14.21
C GLY A 526 -7.22 -19.16 13.01
N THR A 527 -8.02 -20.14 12.59
CA THR A 527 -8.91 -20.01 11.41
C THR A 527 -10.26 -20.72 11.58
N HIS A 528 -11.18 -20.57 10.60
CA HIS A 528 -12.47 -21.27 10.61
C HIS A 528 -12.34 -22.74 10.19
N ALA A 529 -11.64 -23.00 9.09
CA ALA A 529 -11.46 -24.32 8.49
C ALA A 529 -9.98 -24.74 8.54
N PRO A 530 -9.52 -25.36 9.65
CA PRO A 530 -8.13 -25.79 9.79
C PRO A 530 -7.75 -26.82 8.72
N LEU A 531 -6.61 -26.63 8.08
CA LEU A 531 -6.08 -27.51 7.05
C LEU A 531 -5.11 -28.54 7.66
N TRP A 532 -5.31 -29.79 7.28
CA TRP A 532 -4.54 -30.94 7.74
C TRP A 532 -4.24 -31.90 6.59
N LEU A 533 -3.16 -32.67 6.71
CA LEU A 533 -2.65 -33.56 5.66
C LEU A 533 -3.55 -34.79 5.56
N ASN A 534 -4.14 -35.04 4.40
CA ASN A 534 -5.01 -36.20 4.19
C ASN A 534 -4.17 -37.43 3.81
N GLY A 535 -3.54 -38.05 4.81
CA GLY A 535 -2.71 -39.24 4.68
C GLY A 535 -1.44 -39.18 5.54
N PRO A 536 -0.73 -40.31 5.76
CA PRO A 536 0.41 -40.37 6.68
C PRO A 536 1.66 -39.73 6.08
N HIS A 537 2.41 -38.90 6.81
CA HIS A 537 3.67 -38.28 6.33
C HIS A 537 4.64 -39.26 5.62
N PRO A 538 5.41 -38.81 4.60
CA PRO A 538 6.37 -39.66 3.90
C PRO A 538 7.51 -40.17 4.78
N ARG A 539 8.22 -41.19 4.31
CA ARG A 539 9.51 -41.63 4.84
C ARG A 539 10.64 -40.96 4.06
N ILE A 540 11.85 -41.00 4.62
CA ILE A 540 13.06 -40.46 3.97
C ILE A 540 13.26 -41.10 2.57
N GLU A 541 12.96 -42.39 2.44
CA GLU A 541 13.08 -43.14 1.18
C GLU A 541 12.06 -42.74 0.10
N ASP A 542 10.94 -42.10 0.48
CA ASP A 542 9.87 -41.71 -0.44
C ASP A 542 10.20 -40.43 -1.23
N GLY A 543 11.22 -39.68 -0.82
CA GLY A 543 11.58 -38.41 -1.46
C GLY A 543 10.48 -37.34 -1.31
N VAL A 544 10.31 -36.52 -2.36
CA VAL A 544 9.23 -35.52 -2.40
C VAL A 544 7.94 -36.19 -2.87
N VAL A 545 6.89 -36.15 -2.06
CA VAL A 545 5.58 -36.72 -2.40
C VAL A 545 4.49 -35.65 -2.37
N THR A 546 3.51 -35.77 -3.26
CA THR A 546 2.32 -34.92 -3.27
C THR A 546 1.25 -35.51 -2.36
N ARG A 547 0.60 -34.67 -1.55
CA ARG A 547 -0.45 -35.06 -0.61
C ARG A 547 -1.64 -34.12 -0.65
N ASP A 548 -2.81 -34.73 -0.60
CA ASP A 548 -4.06 -34.00 -0.47
C ASP A 548 -4.15 -33.31 0.88
N VAL A 549 -4.85 -32.18 0.90
CA VAL A 549 -5.05 -31.37 2.11
C VAL A 549 -6.54 -31.16 2.31
N CYS A 550 -7.02 -31.53 3.50
CA CYS A 550 -8.43 -31.39 3.88
C CYS A 550 -8.62 -30.22 4.83
N GLY A 551 -9.75 -29.51 4.68
CA GLY A 551 -10.25 -28.52 5.62
C GLY A 551 -11.45 -29.04 6.38
N HIS A 552 -11.43 -28.92 7.72
CA HIS A 552 -12.57 -29.33 8.54
C HIS A 552 -13.70 -28.28 8.49
N TRP A 553 -14.86 -28.66 7.95
CA TRP A 553 -16.05 -27.81 7.89
C TRP A 553 -17.35 -28.62 7.96
N TRP A 554 -18.47 -28.00 8.35
CA TRP A 554 -19.79 -28.65 8.50
C TRP A 554 -19.78 -29.99 9.29
N ASN A 555 -18.94 -30.09 10.32
CA ASN A 555 -18.70 -31.33 11.09
C ASN A 555 -18.17 -32.51 10.26
N ASN A 556 -17.55 -32.22 9.10
CA ASN A 556 -16.85 -33.16 8.24
C ASN A 556 -15.38 -32.76 8.16
N CYS A 557 -14.48 -33.66 8.59
CA CYS A 557 -13.04 -33.45 8.59
C CYS A 557 -12.44 -33.12 7.21
N CYS A 558 -13.10 -33.50 6.11
CA CYS A 558 -12.80 -33.08 4.75
C CYS A 558 -14.03 -32.39 4.14
N GLY A 559 -14.56 -31.39 4.83
CA GLY A 559 -15.68 -30.58 4.35
C GLY A 559 -15.28 -29.67 3.18
N PHE A 560 -14.01 -29.25 3.16
CA PHE A 560 -13.39 -28.61 2.01
C PHE A 560 -12.15 -29.37 1.55
N GLN A 561 -11.97 -29.47 0.23
CA GLN A 561 -10.77 -30.01 -0.38
C GLN A 561 -9.88 -28.85 -0.83
N SER A 562 -8.70 -28.73 -0.23
CA SER A 562 -7.71 -27.73 -0.63
C SER A 562 -6.82 -28.25 -1.77
N ASN A 563 -6.02 -27.35 -2.35
CA ASN A 563 -4.99 -27.73 -3.31
C ASN A 563 -3.98 -28.68 -2.65
N PRO A 564 -3.54 -29.75 -3.35
CA PRO A 564 -2.53 -30.67 -2.81
C PRO A 564 -1.19 -29.96 -2.65
N ILE A 565 -0.43 -30.37 -1.64
CA ILE A 565 0.90 -29.82 -1.34
C ILE A 565 1.98 -30.87 -1.59
N ARG A 566 3.23 -30.44 -1.76
CA ARG A 566 4.38 -31.36 -1.77
C ARG A 566 5.02 -31.39 -0.38
N VAL A 567 5.40 -32.58 0.09
CA VAL A 567 6.03 -32.79 1.40
C VAL A 567 7.21 -33.74 1.26
N LYS A 568 8.30 -33.47 1.99
CA LYS A 568 9.50 -34.32 2.02
C LYS A 568 9.92 -34.58 3.47
N ALA A 569 10.29 -35.83 3.76
CA ALA A 569 10.91 -36.20 5.03
C ALA A 569 12.42 -35.94 4.99
N CYS A 570 12.95 -35.27 6.02
CA CYS A 570 14.33 -34.84 6.05
C CYS A 570 15.19 -35.61 7.07
N PRO A 571 16.51 -35.76 6.80
CA PRO A 571 17.46 -36.21 7.82
C PRO A 571 17.40 -35.26 9.02
N GLY A 572 17.16 -35.80 10.23
CA GLY A 572 16.94 -34.99 11.44
C GLY A 572 15.51 -35.00 11.98
N ASN A 573 14.65 -35.89 11.47
CA ASN A 573 13.29 -36.15 12.00
C ASN A 573 12.37 -34.92 11.95
N TYR A 574 12.36 -34.24 10.80
CA TYR A 574 11.41 -33.17 10.49
C TYR A 574 10.96 -33.26 9.04
N TYR A 575 9.93 -32.49 8.72
CA TYR A 575 9.34 -32.42 7.40
C TYR A 575 9.45 -31.00 6.87
N VAL A 576 9.58 -30.90 5.55
CA VAL A 576 9.45 -29.64 4.82
C VAL A 576 8.27 -29.74 3.87
N TYR A 577 7.54 -28.64 3.74
CA TYR A 577 6.30 -28.53 3.01
C TYR A 577 6.41 -27.42 1.97
N GLU A 578 6.08 -27.71 0.73
CA GLU A 578 5.83 -26.71 -0.29
C GLU A 578 4.33 -26.40 -0.25
N PHE A 579 3.98 -25.48 0.65
CA PHE A 579 2.60 -25.00 0.78
C PHE A 579 2.19 -24.22 -0.46
N VAL A 580 0.90 -24.24 -0.78
CA VAL A 580 0.33 -23.49 -1.90
C VAL A 580 -0.89 -22.74 -1.41
N ARG A 581 -1.36 -21.75 -2.16
CA ARG A 581 -2.55 -21.00 -1.77
C ARG A 581 -3.76 -21.93 -1.62
N PRO A 582 -4.44 -21.98 -0.46
CA PRO A 582 -5.72 -22.66 -0.33
C PRO A 582 -6.77 -22.07 -1.28
N ASN A 583 -7.67 -22.91 -1.81
CA ASN A 583 -8.68 -22.52 -2.80
C ASN A 583 -9.95 -21.87 -2.20
N PHE A 584 -9.96 -21.57 -0.89
CA PHE A 584 -11.04 -20.85 -0.21
C PHE A 584 -10.51 -19.98 0.93
N CYS A 585 -11.25 -18.93 1.28
CA CYS A 585 -10.94 -18.07 2.42
C CYS A 585 -11.41 -18.72 3.74
N TYR A 586 -10.64 -18.45 4.80
CA TYR A 586 -10.63 -19.09 6.13
C TYR A 586 -10.04 -20.50 6.22
N GLY A 587 -9.11 -20.87 5.32
CA GLY A 587 -8.24 -22.04 5.47
C GLY A 587 -6.81 -21.67 5.90
N THR A 588 -6.24 -22.38 6.89
CA THR A 588 -4.83 -22.26 7.32
C THR A 588 -4.17 -23.62 7.52
N TYR A 589 -2.92 -23.75 7.10
CA TYR A 589 -2.05 -24.89 7.37
C TYR A 589 -1.72 -24.95 8.86
N CYS A 590 -2.22 -25.99 9.52
CA CYS A 590 -2.01 -26.20 10.95
C CYS A 590 -0.60 -26.68 11.29
N ALA A 591 -0.16 -26.35 12.51
CA ALA A 591 1.05 -26.87 13.13
C ALA A 591 0.67 -27.71 14.35
N ASP A 592 1.03 -28.99 14.37
CA ASP A 592 0.53 -29.92 15.39
C ASP A 592 1.33 -29.87 16.69
N VAL A 593 0.64 -29.48 17.76
CA VAL A 593 1.17 -29.47 19.13
C VAL A 593 0.47 -30.45 20.06
N ARG A 594 -0.50 -31.25 19.58
CA ARG A 594 -1.36 -32.14 20.40
C ARG A 594 -0.58 -33.21 21.19
N ASN A 595 0.66 -33.49 20.82
CA ASN A 595 1.54 -34.46 21.48
C ASN A 595 2.82 -33.85 22.08
N ASN A 596 3.05 -32.55 21.92
CA ASN A 596 4.19 -31.86 22.54
C ASN A 596 3.71 -31.09 23.76
N SER A 597 4.14 -31.51 24.96
CA SER A 597 4.02 -30.69 26.16
C SER A 597 5.02 -29.54 26.07
N ILE A 598 4.67 -28.50 25.30
CA ILE A 598 5.50 -27.29 25.17
C ILE A 598 5.40 -26.53 26.50
N SER A 599 6.37 -26.76 27.38
CA SER A 599 6.58 -25.92 28.55
C SER A 599 6.96 -24.52 28.07
N ILE A 600 6.11 -23.53 28.33
CA ILE A 600 6.43 -22.11 28.12
C ILE A 600 7.72 -21.82 28.91
N PRO A 601 8.84 -21.49 28.25
CA PRO A 601 10.00 -21.01 28.98
C PRO A 601 9.62 -19.64 29.53
N THR A 602 9.57 -19.52 30.85
CA THR A 602 9.61 -18.23 31.53
C THR A 602 11.00 -17.66 31.28
N PHE A 603 11.17 -17.00 30.13
CA PHE A 603 12.36 -16.21 29.85
C PHE A 603 12.42 -15.11 30.89
N THR A 604 13.40 -15.21 31.78
CA THR A 604 14.00 -14.07 32.46
C THR A 604 14.98 -13.49 31.46
N PRO A 605 14.72 -12.34 30.84
CA PRO A 605 15.69 -11.69 29.99
C PRO A 605 16.62 -10.89 30.91
N GLU A 606 17.92 -11.19 30.87
CA GLU A 606 18.91 -10.15 31.14
C GLU A 606 18.82 -9.13 30.01
N THR A 607 17.82 -8.25 30.09
CA THR A 607 17.66 -7.09 29.22
C THR A 607 17.56 -5.89 30.11
N THR A 608 18.40 -4.89 29.84
CA THR A 608 18.53 -3.71 30.69
C THR A 608 17.18 -2.97 30.80
N LEU A 609 16.89 -2.43 31.98
CA LEU A 609 15.64 -1.74 32.35
C LEU A 609 15.24 -0.61 31.37
N ALA A 610 16.17 -0.12 30.54
CA ALA A 610 15.92 0.95 29.57
C ALA A 610 15.29 0.50 28.24
N GLU A 611 15.39 -0.79 27.87
CA GLU A 611 14.82 -1.32 26.62
C GLU A 611 13.40 -1.87 26.82
N ALA A 612 13.11 -2.49 27.97
CA ALA A 612 11.75 -2.94 28.32
C ALA A 612 10.74 -1.78 28.46
N PHE A 613 11.21 -0.60 28.88
CA PHE A 613 10.40 0.63 28.90
C PHE A 613 10.10 1.18 27.51
N ARG A 614 10.84 0.77 26.46
CA ARG A 614 10.69 1.30 25.10
C ARG A 614 9.67 0.52 24.26
N THR A 615 9.33 -0.70 24.68
CA THR A 615 8.42 -1.61 23.95
C THR A 615 7.07 -1.82 24.64
N ASP A 616 6.90 -1.39 25.89
CA ASP A 616 5.60 -1.48 26.56
C ASP A 616 4.67 -0.36 26.05
N PRO A 617 3.47 -0.69 25.52
CA PRO A 617 2.54 0.31 25.01
C PRO A 617 1.99 1.27 26.07
N CYS A 618 2.19 1.01 27.36
CA CYS A 618 1.95 1.99 28.43
C CYS A 618 3.00 3.11 28.49
N TYR A 619 4.13 2.99 27.79
CA TYR A 619 5.17 4.03 27.77
C TYR A 619 5.52 4.46 26.35
N ASN A 620 5.02 3.74 25.33
CA ASN A 620 5.19 4.05 23.93
C ASN A 620 3.83 4.03 23.21
N TYR A 621 3.13 5.16 23.26
CA TYR A 621 1.84 5.38 22.61
C TYR A 621 1.77 6.78 21.99
N ARG A 622 0.86 6.96 21.04
CA ARG A 622 0.48 8.26 20.47
C ARG A 622 -0.69 8.84 21.26
N ALA A 623 -0.64 10.13 21.60
CA ALA A 623 -1.77 10.82 22.20
C ALA A 623 -2.80 11.14 21.11
N LEU A 624 -4.06 10.79 21.36
CA LEU A 624 -5.20 11.13 20.51
C LEU A 624 -6.10 12.08 21.28
N ASP A 625 -5.94 13.38 21.04
CA ASP A 625 -6.63 14.48 21.73
C ASP A 625 -7.45 15.30 20.73
N ASP A 626 -8.37 14.63 20.06
CA ASP A 626 -9.30 15.25 19.14
C ASP A 626 -10.58 15.64 19.91
N PRO A 627 -10.85 16.94 20.15
CA PRO A 627 -11.99 17.36 20.98
C PRO A 627 -13.34 16.91 20.42
N TRP A 628 -13.43 16.72 19.11
CA TRP A 628 -14.65 16.29 18.44
C TRP A 628 -15.07 14.85 18.79
N ARG A 629 -14.18 14.02 19.37
CA ARG A 629 -14.46 12.63 19.79
C ARG A 629 -15.27 12.52 21.08
N ALA A 630 -15.48 13.63 21.79
CA ALA A 630 -16.20 13.65 23.06
C ALA A 630 -17.66 13.19 22.89
N THR A 631 -18.20 12.42 23.83
CA THR A 631 -19.57 11.91 23.76
C THR A 631 -20.66 12.98 23.73
N ASP A 632 -20.36 14.22 24.13
CA ASP A 632 -21.23 15.40 24.07
C ASP A 632 -21.02 16.26 22.80
N SER A 633 -20.05 15.90 21.96
CA SER A 633 -19.83 16.52 20.65
C SER A 633 -20.87 16.02 19.64
N HIS A 634 -21.68 16.94 19.12
CA HIS A 634 -22.76 16.63 18.18
C HIS A 634 -22.52 17.25 16.80
N TYR A 635 -23.04 16.61 15.75
CA TYR A 635 -23.06 17.10 14.37
C TYR A 635 -21.69 17.40 13.75
N SER A 636 -21.01 16.33 13.32
CA SER A 636 -19.90 16.37 12.36
C SER A 636 -19.85 15.05 11.58
N TYR A 637 -19.24 15.06 10.39
CA TYR A 637 -19.10 13.90 9.51
C TYR A 637 -17.71 13.24 9.64
N ASN A 638 -17.07 13.39 10.79
CA ASN A 638 -15.72 12.85 10.99
C ASN A 638 -15.73 11.33 10.90
N CYS A 639 -14.61 10.81 10.42
CA CYS A 639 -14.47 9.43 9.97
C CYS A 639 -13.09 8.92 10.35
N ASP A 640 -13.05 7.79 11.05
CA ASP A 640 -11.79 7.13 11.41
C ASP A 640 -11.34 6.08 10.38
N ALA A 641 -12.11 5.88 9.29
CA ALA A 641 -11.79 4.93 8.22
C ALA A 641 -10.59 5.36 7.35
N SER A 642 -10.29 6.66 7.32
CA SER A 642 -9.14 7.23 6.62
C SER A 642 -7.92 7.42 7.54
N VAL A 643 -8.05 7.14 8.84
CA VAL A 643 -6.94 7.25 9.78
C VAL A 643 -6.06 6.00 9.66
N ASN A 644 -4.77 6.21 9.41
CA ASN A 644 -3.79 5.13 9.43
C ASN A 644 -3.47 4.75 10.89
N TRP A 645 -4.24 3.80 11.42
CA TRP A 645 -4.04 3.25 12.75
C TRP A 645 -2.79 2.38 12.78
N ASP A 646 -1.70 2.92 13.34
CA ASP A 646 -0.44 2.22 13.52
C ASP A 646 0.10 2.45 14.93
N GLY A 647 0.20 1.36 15.69
CA GLY A 647 0.65 1.35 17.07
C GLY A 647 -0.46 1.60 18.09
N TRP A 648 -0.05 2.01 19.30
CA TRP A 648 -0.93 2.19 20.45
C TRP A 648 -1.29 3.65 20.67
N TYR A 649 -2.52 3.91 21.08
CA TYR A 649 -3.08 5.25 21.27
C TYR A 649 -3.66 5.40 22.67
N ARG A 650 -3.48 6.58 23.26
CA ARG A 650 -4.14 7.00 24.50
C ARG A 650 -5.10 8.14 24.20
N LEU A 651 -6.34 8.01 24.67
CA LEU A 651 -7.39 9.00 24.44
C LEU A 651 -7.30 10.16 25.43
N PHE A 652 -7.49 11.36 24.92
CA PHE A 652 -7.65 12.59 25.68
C PHE A 652 -8.83 13.39 25.14
N ILE A 653 -9.42 14.24 25.99
CA ILE A 653 -10.35 15.29 25.59
C ILE A 653 -9.89 16.60 26.21
N ALA A 654 -9.43 17.52 25.36
CA ALA A 654 -8.88 18.83 25.75
C ALA A 654 -7.77 18.68 26.81
N GLY A 655 -6.84 17.75 26.58
CA GLY A 655 -5.71 17.45 27.46
C GLY A 655 -6.06 16.70 28.75
N GLN A 656 -7.32 16.30 28.97
CA GLN A 656 -7.74 15.48 30.12
C GLN A 656 -7.82 14.01 29.75
N ASP A 657 -7.53 13.13 30.71
CA ASP A 657 -7.62 11.68 30.53
C ASP A 657 -9.03 11.25 30.12
N ALA A 658 -9.07 10.49 29.02
CA ALA A 658 -10.29 9.94 28.46
C ALA A 658 -10.14 8.45 28.17
N ARG A 659 -11.27 7.79 28.01
CA ARG A 659 -11.36 6.38 27.63
C ARG A 659 -12.50 6.19 26.64
N MET A 660 -12.54 5.06 25.96
CA MET A 660 -13.74 4.72 25.22
C MET A 660 -14.94 4.50 26.16
N PRO A 661 -16.16 4.88 25.76
CA PRO A 661 -17.36 4.56 26.52
C PRO A 661 -17.65 3.05 26.47
N GLU A 662 -18.00 2.45 27.61
CA GLU A 662 -18.41 1.04 27.74
C GLU A 662 -19.92 0.83 27.51
N THR A 663 -20.64 1.92 27.29
CA THR A 663 -22.08 1.93 27.06
C THR A 663 -22.40 2.57 25.73
N CYS A 664 -23.51 2.13 25.13
CA CYS A 664 -24.00 2.66 23.86
C CYS A 664 -24.09 4.19 23.87
N VAL A 665 -23.46 4.80 22.88
CA VAL A 665 -23.50 6.26 22.63
C VAL A 665 -24.56 6.54 21.56
N ASN A 666 -25.37 7.59 21.73
CA ASN A 666 -26.44 7.93 20.79
C ASN A 666 -25.89 8.30 19.40
N GLN A 667 -26.61 7.94 18.34
CA GLN A 667 -26.34 8.40 16.96
C GLN A 667 -26.07 9.91 16.92
N PHE A 668 -25.22 10.36 15.99
CA PHE A 668 -24.80 11.77 15.83
C PHE A 668 -24.03 12.38 17.01
N SER A 669 -23.34 11.54 17.79
CA SER A 669 -22.44 11.97 18.88
C SER A 669 -20.98 11.63 18.56
N CYS A 670 -20.02 12.11 19.35
CA CYS A 670 -18.58 11.95 19.08
C CYS A 670 -18.14 12.52 17.73
N GLY A 671 -18.83 13.56 17.25
CA GLY A 671 -18.51 14.23 16.00
C GLY A 671 -18.60 13.33 14.77
N THR A 672 -19.38 12.24 14.83
CA THR A 672 -19.61 11.31 13.73
C THR A 672 -21.09 10.93 13.66
N ILE A 673 -21.49 10.24 12.59
CA ILE A 673 -22.88 9.79 12.40
C ILE A 673 -23.14 8.51 13.19
N ALA A 674 -22.26 7.51 13.08
CA ALA A 674 -22.37 6.22 13.75
C ALA A 674 -21.21 6.06 14.77
N PRO A 675 -21.42 6.48 16.03
CA PRO A 675 -20.36 6.46 17.05
C PRO A 675 -19.97 5.04 17.44
N LEU A 676 -18.66 4.83 17.58
CA LEU A 676 -18.07 3.56 18.00
C LEU A 676 -17.77 3.56 19.50
N TRP A 677 -18.26 2.54 20.19
CA TRP A 677 -18.11 2.36 21.64
C TRP A 677 -17.63 0.95 21.98
N LEU A 678 -17.02 0.78 23.15
CA LEU A 678 -16.42 -0.48 23.58
C LEU A 678 -17.50 -1.44 24.07
N ASN A 679 -17.70 -2.55 23.36
CA ASN A 679 -18.64 -3.58 23.78
C ASN A 679 -17.98 -4.54 24.77
N GLY A 680 -17.95 -4.10 26.04
CA GLY A 680 -17.38 -4.84 27.15
C GLY A 680 -16.71 -3.92 28.17
N GLN A 681 -16.30 -4.50 29.30
CA GLN A 681 -15.57 -3.78 30.35
C GLN A 681 -14.09 -3.60 29.96
N HIS A 682 -13.47 -2.49 30.32
CA HIS A 682 -12.03 -2.32 30.18
C HIS A 682 -11.26 -3.36 31.03
N PRO A 683 -10.06 -3.79 30.61
CA PRO A 683 -9.21 -4.71 31.39
C PRO A 683 -8.72 -4.11 32.72
N ARG A 684 -8.18 -4.97 33.57
CA ARG A 684 -7.33 -4.60 34.72
C ARG A 684 -5.85 -4.67 34.32
N VAL A 685 -5.00 -4.04 35.13
CA VAL A 685 -3.53 -4.04 34.89
C VAL A 685 -2.97 -5.47 34.85
N GLU A 686 -3.52 -6.38 35.66
CA GLU A 686 -3.15 -7.80 35.72
C GLU A 686 -3.54 -8.60 34.46
N ASP A 687 -4.53 -8.12 33.69
CA ASP A 687 -5.02 -8.83 32.50
C ASP A 687 -4.09 -8.64 31.28
N GLY A 688 -3.18 -7.68 31.33
CA GLY A 688 -2.29 -7.36 30.21
C GLY A 688 -3.04 -6.81 28.99
N VAL A 689 -2.60 -7.19 27.80
CA VAL A 689 -3.27 -6.83 26.54
C VAL A 689 -4.45 -7.77 26.30
N VAL A 690 -5.67 -7.21 26.21
CA VAL A 690 -6.89 -7.97 25.91
C VAL A 690 -7.56 -7.46 24.65
N THR A 691 -8.37 -8.29 24.00
CA THR A 691 -9.19 -7.89 22.84
C THR A 691 -10.63 -7.58 23.26
N ARG A 692 -11.21 -6.52 22.70
CA ARG A 692 -12.61 -6.11 22.96
C ARG A 692 -13.34 -5.81 21.66
N HIS A 693 -14.60 -6.24 21.58
CA HIS A 693 -15.48 -5.89 20.48
C HIS A 693 -15.80 -4.39 20.50
N VAL A 694 -16.03 -3.83 19.33
CA VAL A 694 -16.44 -2.43 19.15
C VAL A 694 -17.74 -2.43 18.39
N CYS A 695 -18.72 -1.71 18.93
CA CYS A 695 -20.05 -1.59 18.34
C CYS A 695 -20.25 -0.18 17.77
N GLY A 696 -20.83 -0.09 16.59
CA GLY A 696 -21.31 1.15 15.99
C GLY A 696 -22.82 1.27 16.14
N HIS A 697 -23.28 2.40 16.71
CA HIS A 697 -24.71 2.67 16.83
C HIS A 697 -25.24 3.30 15.55
N TRP A 698 -26.16 2.61 14.88
CA TRP A 698 -26.86 3.12 13.69
C TRP A 698 -28.28 2.57 13.60
N ASN A 699 -29.18 3.30 12.94
CA ASN A 699 -30.57 2.86 12.70
C ASN A 699 -31.32 2.43 13.99
N ASN A 700 -31.08 3.13 15.10
CA ASN A 700 -31.60 2.83 16.44
C ASN A 700 -31.19 1.46 17.01
N ASP A 701 -30.17 0.83 16.44
CA ASP A 701 -29.52 -0.37 16.98
C ASP A 701 -28.11 -0.02 17.47
N CYS A 702 -27.90 -0.18 18.78
CA CYS A 702 -26.66 0.14 19.47
C CYS A 702 -25.44 -0.64 18.98
N CYS A 703 -25.64 -1.80 18.34
CA CYS A 703 -24.57 -2.57 17.73
C CYS A 703 -24.98 -3.01 16.32
N ASN A 704 -25.48 -2.04 15.54
CA ASN A 704 -25.85 -2.30 14.15
C ASN A 704 -24.64 -2.71 13.30
N TYR A 705 -23.49 -2.12 13.61
CA TYR A 705 -22.21 -2.48 13.03
C TYR A 705 -21.33 -3.11 14.12
N GLU A 706 -20.87 -4.33 13.86
CA GLU A 706 -19.89 -5.01 14.70
C GLU A 706 -18.54 -4.99 13.98
N PHE A 707 -17.53 -4.42 14.63
CA PHE A 707 -16.18 -4.33 14.10
C PHE A 707 -15.29 -5.43 14.68
N ASN A 708 -14.20 -5.76 13.97
CA ASN A 708 -13.22 -6.72 14.47
C ASN A 708 -12.73 -6.28 15.88
N PRO A 709 -12.46 -7.21 16.79
CA PRO A 709 -12.00 -6.81 18.12
C PRO A 709 -10.65 -6.12 18.10
N MET A 710 -10.59 -4.94 18.71
CA MET A 710 -9.36 -4.16 18.89
C MET A 710 -8.66 -4.57 20.19
N LYS A 711 -7.38 -4.25 20.33
CA LYS A 711 -6.64 -4.52 21.58
C LYS A 711 -6.72 -3.32 22.51
N VAL A 712 -6.82 -3.59 23.81
CA VAL A 712 -6.79 -2.61 24.88
C VAL A 712 -5.95 -3.15 26.04
N LYS A 713 -5.14 -2.28 26.66
CA LYS A 713 -4.34 -2.59 27.85
C LYS A 713 -4.59 -1.55 28.93
N ALA A 714 -4.73 -2.00 30.17
CA ALA A 714 -4.77 -1.13 31.34
C ALA A 714 -3.36 -0.84 31.83
N CYS A 715 -3.05 0.43 32.08
CA CYS A 715 -1.72 0.87 32.47
C CYS A 715 -1.65 1.23 33.97
N PRO A 716 -0.47 1.08 34.62
CA PRO A 716 -0.30 1.37 36.05
C PRO A 716 -0.64 2.82 36.47
N GLY A 717 -0.78 3.74 35.51
CA GLY A 717 -1.16 5.14 35.74
C GLY A 717 -2.66 5.43 35.68
N ASN A 718 -3.52 4.40 35.75
CA ASN A 718 -4.99 4.54 35.69
C ASN A 718 -5.50 5.15 34.37
N TYR A 719 -4.95 4.70 33.26
CA TYR A 719 -5.42 5.00 31.91
C TYR A 719 -5.35 3.74 31.05
N TYR A 720 -5.94 3.82 29.87
CA TYR A 720 -5.96 2.75 28.90
C TYR A 720 -5.24 3.17 27.63
N VAL A 721 -4.62 2.19 26.98
CA VAL A 721 -4.08 2.33 25.63
C VAL A 721 -4.78 1.35 24.71
N TYR A 722 -5.00 1.79 23.47
CA TYR A 722 -5.79 1.08 22.47
C TYR A 722 -4.98 0.91 21.18
N GLU A 723 -4.98 -0.30 20.62
CA GLU A 723 -4.51 -0.55 19.26
C GLU A 723 -5.77 -0.60 18.40
N PHE A 724 -6.21 0.58 17.94
CA PHE A 724 -7.43 0.74 17.15
C PHE A 724 -7.29 0.04 15.80
N ILE A 725 -8.42 -0.40 15.25
CA ILE A 725 -8.48 -1.00 13.92
C ILE A 725 -9.16 -0.06 12.95
N ASN A 726 -8.82 -0.17 11.66
CA ASN A 726 -9.43 0.63 10.63
C ASN A 726 -10.91 0.26 10.43
N PRO A 727 -11.87 1.18 10.66
CA PRO A 727 -13.27 0.97 10.30
C PRO A 727 -13.46 0.84 8.78
N VAL A 728 -14.44 0.05 8.34
CA VAL A 728 -14.55 -0.41 6.95
C VAL A 728 -15.13 0.64 5.97
N PHE A 729 -15.77 1.70 6.46
CA PHE A 729 -16.44 2.71 5.64
C PHE A 729 -16.50 4.06 6.36
N CYS A 730 -16.65 5.17 5.63
CA CYS A 730 -16.81 6.47 6.26
C CYS A 730 -18.19 6.69 6.88
N TYR A 731 -18.24 7.59 7.88
CA TYR A 731 -19.35 7.89 8.82
C TYR A 731 -19.31 7.18 10.19
N VAL A 732 -18.18 6.56 10.56
CA VAL A 732 -17.94 5.94 11.89
C VAL A 732 -16.65 6.45 12.52
N ALA A 733 -16.64 6.64 13.84
CA ALA A 733 -15.46 7.07 14.60
C ALA A 733 -15.48 6.60 16.06
N TYR A 734 -14.30 6.36 16.64
CA TYR A 734 -14.08 6.00 18.04
C TYR A 734 -14.39 7.15 18.98
N CYS A 735 -15.37 6.93 19.86
CA CYS A 735 -15.75 7.86 20.92
C CYS A 735 -14.76 7.88 22.08
N ALA A 736 -14.71 9.02 22.76
CA ALA A 736 -14.02 9.18 24.03
C ALA A 736 -14.93 9.85 25.07
N GLU A 737 -14.88 9.37 26.32
CA GLU A 737 -15.50 9.95 27.49
C GLU A 737 -14.44 10.27 28.55
N LEU A 738 -14.62 11.36 29.30
CA LEU A 738 -13.72 11.71 30.40
C LEU A 738 -13.79 10.64 31.49
N THR A 739 -12.62 10.24 32.02
CA THR A 739 -12.57 9.34 33.18
C THR A 739 -13.07 10.05 34.44
N ASN A 740 -14.29 9.74 34.89
CA ASN A 740 -14.83 10.25 36.14
C ASN A 740 -14.02 9.71 37.33
N ILE A 741 -13.19 10.56 37.92
CA ILE A 741 -12.54 10.31 39.21
C ILE A 741 -13.61 10.37 40.30
N THR A 742 -14.18 9.22 40.68
CA THR A 742 -14.73 9.09 42.02
C THR A 742 -13.59 8.69 42.95
N SER A 743 -13.38 9.51 43.99
CA SER A 743 -12.41 9.29 45.05
C SER A 743 -12.57 7.89 45.66
N ILE A 744 -11.61 6.99 45.43
CA ILE A 744 -11.48 5.77 46.22
C ILE A 744 -10.60 6.11 47.42
N ASP A 745 -11.16 5.90 48.61
CA ASP A 745 -10.52 6.06 49.91
C ASP A 745 -9.12 5.43 49.92
N VAL A 746 -8.11 6.28 50.12
CA VAL A 746 -6.76 5.84 50.47
C VAL A 746 -6.79 5.32 51.90
N THR A 747 -6.87 4.00 52.06
CA THR A 747 -6.42 3.36 53.29
C THR A 747 -4.91 3.14 53.18
N PRO A 748 -4.08 3.78 54.03
CA PRO A 748 -2.63 3.68 53.90
C PRO A 748 -2.15 2.34 54.45
N HIS A 749 -1.70 1.45 53.58
CA HIS A 749 -0.90 0.29 53.98
C HIS A 749 0.58 0.65 53.99
N THR A 750 1.17 0.49 55.18
CA THR A 750 2.57 0.75 55.52
C THR A 750 3.53 -0.20 54.79
N THR A 751 4.56 0.37 54.18
CA THR A 751 5.73 -0.35 53.65
C THR A 751 6.69 -0.72 54.80
N PRO A 752 7.16 -1.97 54.91
CA PRO A 752 8.29 -2.31 55.76
C PRO A 752 9.61 -1.95 55.05
N THR A 753 10.43 -1.15 55.72
CA THR A 753 11.84 -0.92 55.36
C THR A 753 12.67 -2.13 55.77
N GLY A 754 13.38 -2.73 54.82
CA GLY A 754 14.33 -3.83 55.06
C GLY A 754 15.68 -3.50 54.44
N ASN A 755 16.62 -3.09 55.28
CA ASN A 755 18.00 -2.71 54.95
C ASN A 755 18.81 -3.85 54.33
N LEU A 756 19.65 -3.49 53.36
CA LEU A 756 20.83 -4.22 52.93
C LEU A 756 21.79 -4.45 54.09
N MET A 757 22.20 -5.70 54.30
CA MET A 757 23.41 -6.05 55.04
C MET A 757 24.25 -7.03 54.21
N PHE A 758 25.44 -6.57 53.84
CA PHE A 758 26.54 -7.39 53.33
C PHE A 758 26.95 -8.43 54.39
N SER A 759 27.16 -9.68 53.99
CA SER A 759 28.14 -10.54 54.66
C SER A 759 28.90 -11.39 53.67
N VAL A 760 30.21 -11.27 53.75
CA VAL A 760 31.27 -11.98 53.05
C VAL A 760 31.25 -13.47 53.39
N LEU A 761 31.23 -14.33 52.37
CA LEU A 761 32.19 -15.42 52.11
C LEU A 761 31.92 -16.07 50.75
#